data_AF-A0A8B8VFR0-F1
#
_entry.id   AF-A0A8B8VFR0-F1
#
_cell.length_a   1.000
_cell.length_b   1.000
_cell.length_c   1.000
_cell.angle_alpha   90.00
_cell.angle_beta   90.00
_cell.angle_gamma   90.00
#
_symmetry.space_group_name_H-M   'P 1'
#
loop_
_entity.id
_entity.type
_entity.pdbx_description
1 polymer ?
#
loop_
_entity_poly.entity_id
_entity_poly.type
_entity_poly.pdbx_seq_one_letter_code
_entity_poly.pdbx_strand_id
1 'polypeptide(L)'
;MAYDFIDSVGNDVDVVSDSENIKKLLKIPYSKSHVSMAVHRIGRTLLLDELDIQELFMRSSQTGDWTWLKEFYQRLIDQKWQRKKKSKEHWYQKAILSKFLYYSINGDGAAQPVPSAAEQQESSSTDQTNDSDGASWPAPFEMPSSVSEDPGASSQGGEPLEPSYIVGHVASAPKEQTLTTLFNDGENSQGLKNDFARNILWTFEDIHMLVGSNMPIFGGGRYPAVSLRLRDNNKPINVLTGIDYWLDNLICNVPELVMCFHVNGIVQKYEMIKTEEIPNLENSNFSTKVIKDIAQNILSFLKSNCTKEGHTYWLFKASGSDIVKLYDLTTLCEETEDKYQNPFTMPVAILLYKVACNMMMKKNQNKKHYGTVRTLLLNCVKLLDKSRHPQIIASANYMLSELFQLDEPKKEESSGSPLNENSDESYSEEEEEMPDSDENGSYSTCSDPSDDNKAVAIIKSVGELSVPEKYKSIHQIRPSCAFPVCHDTEERCRLVLSYVLEGLKSVDSSIKKESDLPAADPNTPIPLKYEDESTRGGPEGLEKQMALFLDKMGSLQKGNYSSQSGMIPGSWQHKMKLQLILKSSKAYYVLSDAAMSLQKYGRALRYIKLALQSHDTYCCLCTNMLSEVLLFLSQYLTLCGDIQLMLAQNANNRAAHLEEFNYQTKEDQEILHSLHRESSCQGFAWATDLSTDLESQLSVSCKCYEAANEILQFSDLKSQNPEQYIQVLKRMGNIRNEIGVFYMNQAAALQSERVVSKTVSTAEQQLWKKSFSCFEKGIHNFESIDDATNAALLLCNTGRLMRICAQAHCGAGDEFKREFSPEEGLYYNKAVDYYLKALRSLGTRDTHPAVWDSVNWELSTTYFTMATLQQDYAPLSRKAQEQIEKEVSEAMMKSLKYCDVDLVSARQPLCQYRAATIHHRLASMYHSCLRNQVGDEHLRKQHRVLADLHYSKAVKLFQLLKDAPCELLRVQLERVAFAEFQMTSQNSNIGKLKTLSGALDIMVRTKHAFQLIRKELVEEFDQPKSEETPPAADSSPSLNREEVIKLLGIFESRLSFLLLQSIKLLSSTKKKTSSNLEEDVVLKTNKQIYSQLLRATANKNASLLERIDVLVHLLDQLARGSGGGGGALQ
;
A
#
# COMPACT_ATOMS: atom_id res chain seq x y z
N MET A 1 -36.71 2.69 18.30
CA MET A 1 -37.32 3.46 17.18
C MET A 1 -36.29 3.83 16.11
N ALA A 2 -35.61 4.98 16.19
CA ALA A 2 -34.65 5.39 15.15
C ALA A 2 -33.47 4.40 15.02
N TYR A 3 -33.13 3.70 16.10
CA TYR A 3 -32.15 2.62 16.16
C TYR A 3 -32.51 1.40 15.28
N ASP A 4 -33.80 1.09 15.09
CA ASP A 4 -34.26 -0.13 14.42
C ASP A 4 -34.58 0.09 12.92
N PHE A 5 -34.72 1.34 12.48
CA PHE A 5 -35.15 1.76 11.13
C PHE A 5 -34.18 2.75 10.48
N ILE A 6 -32.88 2.54 10.70
CA ILE A 6 -31.79 3.44 10.26
C ILE A 6 -31.79 3.66 8.74
N ASP A 7 -32.16 2.66 7.93
CA ASP A 7 -32.16 2.78 6.46
C ASP A 7 -33.16 3.82 5.97
N SER A 8 -34.16 4.14 6.79
CA SER A 8 -35.23 5.06 6.47
C SER A 8 -34.98 6.48 7.04
N VAL A 9 -34.17 6.62 8.09
CA VAL A 9 -33.88 7.89 8.75
C VAL A 9 -32.81 8.68 7.99
N GLY A 10 -33.10 9.95 7.67
CA GLY A 10 -32.23 10.87 6.93
C GLY A 10 -32.50 10.94 5.43
N ASN A 11 -33.12 9.91 4.85
CA ASN A 11 -33.39 9.78 3.41
C ASN A 11 -34.87 9.53 3.08
N ASP A 12 -35.46 8.44 3.57
CA ASP A 12 -36.74 7.92 3.07
C ASP A 12 -37.95 8.27 4.00
N VAL A 13 -37.69 8.73 5.23
CA VAL A 13 -38.71 9.13 6.22
C VAL A 13 -38.61 10.63 6.50
N ASP A 14 -39.75 11.30 6.45
CA ASP A 14 -39.86 12.73 6.74
C ASP A 14 -39.95 13.05 8.22
N VAL A 15 -40.62 12.19 9.01
CA VAL A 15 -40.89 12.44 10.44
C VAL A 15 -40.72 11.18 11.27
N VAL A 16 -40.08 11.29 12.44
CA VAL A 16 -40.04 10.22 13.46
C VAL A 16 -40.63 10.76 14.75
N SER A 17 -41.62 10.07 15.33
CA SER A 17 -42.24 10.49 16.59
C SER A 17 -43.01 9.37 17.29
N ASP A 18 -43.45 9.62 18.52
CA ASP A 18 -44.50 8.83 19.18
C ASP A 18 -45.87 9.11 18.53
N SER A 19 -46.70 8.08 18.41
CA SER A 19 -48.12 8.18 18.11
C SER A 19 -48.86 9.24 18.93
N GLU A 20 -48.56 9.40 20.23
CA GLU A 20 -49.19 10.42 21.07
C GLU A 20 -48.83 11.84 20.64
N ASN A 21 -47.59 12.07 20.20
CA ASN A 21 -47.13 13.36 19.71
C ASN A 21 -47.78 13.73 18.38
N ILE A 22 -47.88 12.76 17.46
CA ILE A 22 -48.62 12.94 16.20
C ILE A 22 -50.10 13.25 16.50
N LYS A 23 -50.73 12.50 17.40
CA LYS A 23 -52.12 12.78 17.82
C LYS A 23 -52.28 14.16 18.43
N LYS A 24 -51.38 14.59 19.33
CA LYS A 24 -51.39 15.94 19.92
C LYS A 24 -51.32 17.02 18.84
N LEU A 25 -50.46 16.83 17.85
CA LEU A 25 -50.27 17.76 16.73
C LEU A 25 -51.52 17.85 15.83
N LEU A 26 -52.16 16.73 15.53
CA LEU A 26 -53.39 16.69 14.72
C LEU A 26 -54.64 17.17 15.47
N LYS A 27 -54.64 17.06 16.81
CA LYS A 27 -55.72 17.55 17.68
C LYS A 27 -55.62 19.05 17.99
N ILE A 28 -54.55 19.75 17.55
CA ILE A 28 -54.30 21.16 17.86
C ILE A 28 -55.53 22.07 17.66
N PRO A 29 -56.27 21.99 16.54
CA PRO A 29 -57.38 22.92 16.27
C PRO A 29 -58.64 22.59 17.07
N TYR A 30 -58.75 21.38 17.59
CA TYR A 30 -59.89 20.91 18.37
C TYR A 30 -59.63 21.00 19.88
N SER A 31 -58.38 21.15 20.29
CA SER A 31 -57.98 21.18 21.69
C SER A 31 -57.61 22.59 22.16
N LYS A 32 -58.18 23.00 23.30
CA LYS A 32 -57.71 24.19 24.03
C LYS A 32 -56.49 23.90 24.91
N SER A 33 -56.00 22.65 24.93
CA SER A 33 -54.81 22.29 25.68
C SER A 33 -53.57 23.04 25.20
N HIS A 34 -52.61 23.20 26.10
CA HIS A 34 -51.27 23.62 25.72
C HIS A 34 -50.60 22.53 24.87
N VAL A 35 -49.67 22.94 24.01
CA VAL A 35 -48.83 22.06 23.19
C VAL A 35 -47.40 22.55 23.32
N SER A 36 -46.49 21.64 23.61
CA SER A 36 -45.06 21.93 23.75
C SER A 36 -44.29 20.76 23.15
N MET A 37 -43.68 20.96 21.99
CA MET A 37 -42.95 19.91 21.28
C MET A 37 -41.60 20.43 20.80
N ALA A 38 -40.57 19.61 20.98
CA ALA A 38 -39.25 19.82 20.39
C ALA A 38 -39.21 19.18 18.99
N VAL A 39 -38.64 19.89 18.03
CA VAL A 39 -38.45 19.45 16.65
C VAL A 39 -36.97 19.52 16.33
N HIS A 40 -36.34 18.37 16.10
CA HIS A 40 -34.93 18.28 15.70
C HIS A 40 -34.81 17.92 14.23
N ARG A 41 -33.90 18.57 13.50
CA ARG A 41 -33.64 18.28 12.08
C ARG A 41 -32.40 17.43 11.90
N ILE A 42 -32.55 16.26 11.26
CA ILE A 42 -31.45 15.35 10.87
C ILE A 42 -31.60 15.00 9.39
N GLY A 43 -30.72 15.53 8.53
CA GLY A 43 -30.85 15.33 7.08
C GLY A 43 -32.20 15.86 6.57
N ARG A 44 -32.96 14.98 5.91
CA ARG A 44 -34.35 15.27 5.49
C ARG A 44 -35.43 15.00 6.55
N THR A 45 -35.07 14.35 7.65
CA THR A 45 -36.01 13.86 8.65
C THR A 45 -36.17 14.82 9.83
N LEU A 46 -37.40 15.00 10.31
CA LEU A 46 -37.75 15.72 11.52
C LEU A 46 -38.02 14.74 12.65
N LEU A 47 -37.32 14.89 13.78
CA LEU A 47 -37.64 14.16 14.99
C LEU A 47 -38.53 15.04 15.88
N LEU A 48 -39.70 14.53 16.22
CA LEU A 48 -40.67 15.22 17.06
C LEU A 48 -40.75 14.55 18.42
N ASP A 49 -40.50 15.31 19.48
CA ASP A 49 -40.60 14.83 20.85
C ASP A 49 -41.40 15.79 21.73
N GLU A 50 -41.97 15.28 22.82
CA GLU A 50 -42.65 16.11 23.80
C GLU A 50 -41.62 16.93 24.60
N LEU A 51 -41.84 18.24 24.71
CA LEU A 51 -40.94 19.10 25.48
C LEU A 51 -41.61 19.45 26.80
N ASP A 52 -41.25 18.72 27.86
CA ASP A 52 -41.64 19.06 29.23
C ASP A 52 -40.74 20.18 29.78
N ILE A 53 -41.26 21.39 29.66
CA ILE A 53 -40.57 22.60 30.12
C ILE A 53 -40.52 22.68 31.65
N GLN A 54 -41.48 22.07 32.35
CA GLN A 54 -41.48 22.09 33.81
C GLN A 54 -40.37 21.20 34.36
N GLU A 55 -40.15 20.04 33.76
CA GLU A 55 -39.00 19.18 34.07
C GLU A 55 -37.67 19.90 33.84
N LEU A 56 -37.54 20.59 32.69
CA LEU A 56 -36.36 21.40 32.40
C LEU A 56 -36.12 22.48 33.44
N PHE A 57 -37.16 23.16 33.94
CA PHE A 57 -37.01 24.16 35.00
C PHE A 57 -36.73 23.58 36.38
N MET A 58 -37.25 22.40 36.69
CA MET A 58 -36.89 21.71 37.93
C MET A 58 -35.40 21.38 37.95
N ARG A 59 -34.87 20.91 36.81
CA ARG A 59 -33.45 20.63 36.62
C ARG A 59 -32.60 21.89 36.62
N SER A 60 -33.06 22.94 35.93
CA SER A 60 -32.41 24.25 35.88
C SER A 60 -32.32 24.92 37.26
N SER A 61 -33.34 24.74 38.11
CA SER A 61 -33.38 25.32 39.45
C SER A 61 -32.41 24.62 40.42
N GLN A 62 -31.94 23.41 40.09
CA GLN A 62 -30.94 22.68 40.87
C GLN A 62 -29.51 23.01 40.44
N THR A 63 -29.27 23.26 39.15
CA THR A 63 -27.92 23.53 38.60
C THR A 63 -27.60 25.01 38.43
N GLY A 64 -28.62 25.89 38.41
CA GLY A 64 -28.48 27.32 38.13
C GLY A 64 -28.31 27.65 36.64
N ASP A 65 -28.33 26.65 35.77
CA ASP A 65 -28.20 26.83 34.31
C ASP A 65 -29.55 27.23 33.66
N TRP A 66 -29.51 27.75 32.43
CA TRP A 66 -30.70 27.95 31.56
C TRP A 66 -31.74 28.96 32.10
N THR A 67 -31.31 29.91 32.92
CA THR A 67 -32.15 31.00 33.45
C THR A 67 -32.82 31.79 32.32
N TRP A 68 -32.13 31.98 31.19
CA TRP A 68 -32.65 32.62 29.99
C TRP A 68 -33.93 31.94 29.45
N LEU A 69 -34.01 30.61 29.50
CA LEU A 69 -35.14 29.84 28.99
C LEU A 69 -36.35 30.00 29.93
N LYS A 70 -36.09 30.05 31.24
CA LYS A 70 -37.11 30.33 32.26
C LYS A 70 -37.67 31.74 32.12
N GLU A 71 -36.81 32.73 31.93
CA GLU A 71 -37.23 34.11 31.65
C GLU A 71 -38.03 34.22 30.35
N PHE A 72 -37.58 33.56 29.29
CA PHE A 72 -38.25 33.54 27.99
C PHE A 72 -39.66 32.94 28.10
N TYR A 73 -39.79 31.78 28.74
CA TYR A 73 -41.08 31.13 28.98
C TYR A 73 -42.01 31.97 29.86
N GLN A 74 -41.47 32.60 30.90
CA GLN A 74 -42.26 33.47 31.78
C GLN A 74 -42.77 34.71 31.04
N ARG A 75 -41.97 35.28 30.13
CA ARG A 75 -42.37 36.36 29.22
C ARG A 75 -43.44 35.93 28.19
N LEU A 76 -43.50 34.64 27.83
CA LEU A 76 -44.50 34.10 26.90
C LEU A 76 -45.88 33.88 27.53
N ILE A 77 -45.93 33.52 28.81
CA ILE A 77 -47.18 33.17 29.51
C ILE A 77 -47.82 34.35 30.23
N ASP A 78 -47.02 35.31 30.70
CA ASP A 78 -47.55 36.40 31.50
C ASP A 78 -48.20 37.51 30.64
N GLN A 79 -49.52 37.41 30.46
CA GLN A 79 -50.33 38.46 29.81
C GLN A 79 -50.30 39.80 30.58
N LYS A 80 -49.93 39.82 31.88
CA LYS A 80 -49.83 41.06 32.66
C LYS A 80 -48.50 41.79 32.41
N TRP A 81 -47.43 41.07 32.06
CA TRP A 81 -46.13 41.67 31.71
C TRP A 81 -46.21 42.52 30.43
N GLN A 82 -47.01 42.09 29.45
CA GLN A 82 -47.31 42.86 28.21
C GLN A 82 -47.98 44.22 28.48
N ARG A 83 -48.58 44.44 29.66
CA ARG A 83 -49.27 45.69 30.01
C ARG A 83 -48.43 46.66 30.86
N LYS A 84 -47.22 46.30 31.30
CA LYS A 84 -46.38 47.16 32.16
C LYS A 84 -44.91 47.26 31.69
N LYS A 85 -44.65 48.08 30.67
CA LYS A 85 -43.52 49.05 30.57
C LYS A 85 -43.55 49.73 29.20
N LYS A 86 -44.04 50.98 29.13
CA LYS A 86 -43.79 51.86 27.99
C LYS A 86 -42.36 52.38 28.09
N SER A 87 -41.39 51.68 27.49
CA SER A 87 -40.03 52.19 27.31
C SER A 87 -39.48 51.75 25.94
N LYS A 88 -38.43 52.44 25.48
CA LYS A 88 -37.69 52.26 24.20
C LYS A 88 -37.42 50.79 23.81
N GLU A 89 -37.36 49.87 24.78
CA GLU A 89 -37.34 48.42 24.59
C GLU A 89 -38.43 47.92 23.64
N HIS A 90 -39.64 48.48 23.68
CA HIS A 90 -40.78 48.05 22.86
C HIS A 90 -40.55 48.32 21.35
N TRP A 91 -39.74 49.32 20.98
CA TRP A 91 -39.39 49.57 19.58
C TRP A 91 -38.30 48.61 19.08
N TYR A 92 -37.30 48.32 19.91
CA TYR A 92 -36.28 47.30 19.63
C TYR A 92 -36.89 45.89 19.58
N GLN A 93 -37.82 45.58 20.48
CA GLN A 93 -38.58 44.34 20.53
C GLN A 93 -39.56 44.19 19.38
N LYS A 94 -40.23 45.27 18.93
CA LYS A 94 -41.03 45.21 17.71
C LYS A 94 -40.15 45.01 16.48
N ALA A 95 -38.92 45.52 16.47
CA ALA A 95 -37.95 45.27 15.40
C ALA A 95 -37.37 43.84 15.42
N ILE A 96 -37.19 43.23 16.60
CA ILE A 96 -36.79 41.83 16.76
C ILE A 96 -37.97 40.91 16.38
N LEU A 97 -39.15 41.08 17.02
CA LEU A 97 -40.35 40.29 16.74
C LEU A 97 -40.94 40.50 15.33
N SER A 98 -40.60 41.59 14.60
CA SER A 98 -41.00 41.79 13.20
C SER A 98 -39.97 41.33 12.18
N LYS A 99 -38.71 41.12 12.57
CA LYS A 99 -37.67 40.55 11.70
C LYS A 99 -37.67 39.02 11.69
N PHE A 100 -38.30 38.38 12.67
CA PHE A 100 -38.42 36.93 12.77
C PHE A 100 -39.83 36.48 12.35
N LEU A 101 -39.91 35.98 11.11
CA LEU A 101 -41.05 35.48 10.36
C LEU A 101 -42.31 35.07 11.19
N TYR A 102 -43.37 35.85 11.01
CA TYR A 102 -44.75 35.54 11.39
C TYR A 102 -45.32 34.49 10.43
N TYR A 103 -45.56 33.28 10.92
CA TYR A 103 -46.41 32.31 10.25
C TYR A 103 -47.43 31.80 11.27
N SER A 104 -48.63 32.36 11.20
CA SER A 104 -49.81 31.83 11.90
C SER A 104 -50.61 31.02 10.89
N ILE A 105 -51.22 29.91 11.31
CA ILE A 105 -51.92 28.93 10.46
C ILE A 105 -53.25 29.49 9.86
N ASN A 106 -53.60 30.76 10.09
CA ASN A 106 -54.88 31.33 9.63
C ASN A 106 -54.70 32.30 8.46
N GLY A 107 -55.11 31.88 7.26
CA GLY A 107 -55.29 32.73 6.08
C GLY A 107 -56.78 32.96 5.75
N ASP A 108 -57.19 34.23 5.80
CA ASP A 108 -58.30 34.95 5.16
C ASP A 108 -59.63 34.25 4.80
N GLY A 109 -60.67 34.57 5.58
CA GLY A 109 -62.09 34.42 5.23
C GLY A 109 -62.98 35.16 6.22
N ALA A 110 -63.45 36.35 5.84
CA ALA A 110 -64.05 37.37 6.70
C ALA A 110 -65.39 37.01 7.38
N ALA A 111 -65.60 37.53 8.59
CA ALA A 111 -66.92 37.96 9.11
C ALA A 111 -66.74 39.14 10.09
N GLN A 112 -67.37 40.29 9.78
CA GLN A 112 -67.32 41.54 10.57
C GLN A 112 -68.16 41.47 11.86
N PRO A 113 -67.81 42.24 12.90
CA PRO A 113 -68.51 42.26 14.19
C PRO A 113 -69.56 43.39 14.30
N VAL A 114 -70.53 43.22 15.20
CA VAL A 114 -71.44 44.28 15.69
C VAL A 114 -71.26 44.42 17.23
N PRO A 115 -71.24 45.65 17.80
CA PRO A 115 -70.66 45.90 19.13
C PRO A 115 -71.68 46.33 20.22
N SER A 116 -71.11 46.66 21.39
CA SER A 116 -71.59 47.50 22.52
C SER A 116 -72.09 46.73 23.76
N ALA A 117 -71.90 47.18 25.01
CA ALA A 117 -71.43 48.47 25.55
C ALA A 117 -70.86 48.34 26.99
N ALA A 118 -70.02 49.33 27.38
CA ALA A 118 -69.95 50.06 28.67
C ALA A 118 -69.76 49.30 30.02
N GLU A 119 -69.02 49.76 31.05
CA GLU A 119 -68.41 51.06 31.37
C GLU A 119 -67.42 50.96 32.57
N GLN A 120 -66.51 51.96 32.66
CA GLN A 120 -65.92 52.66 33.85
C GLN A 120 -64.97 51.92 34.83
N GLN A 121 -63.67 52.31 34.91
CA GLN A 121 -63.02 53.37 35.76
C GLN A 121 -62.88 52.92 37.24
N GLU A 122 -61.75 52.96 37.96
CA GLU A 122 -60.68 53.95 38.20
C GLU A 122 -59.51 53.27 38.99
N SER A 123 -58.23 53.50 38.71
CA SER A 123 -57.26 54.43 39.36
C SER A 123 -56.17 53.76 40.24
N SER A 124 -54.97 54.30 40.10
CA SER A 124 -53.67 54.13 40.81
C SER A 124 -53.73 54.23 42.35
N SER A 125 -52.76 53.89 43.21
CA SER A 125 -51.28 53.84 43.17
C SER A 125 -50.74 53.11 44.43
N THR A 126 -49.45 52.79 44.41
CA THR A 126 -48.57 52.06 45.36
C THR A 126 -48.09 52.84 46.60
N ASP A 127 -47.86 52.13 47.73
CA ASP A 127 -46.63 52.11 48.58
C ASP A 127 -46.82 51.11 49.76
N GLN A 128 -45.90 50.15 50.02
CA GLN A 128 -44.79 50.13 51.00
C GLN A 128 -45.26 50.37 52.47
N THR A 129 -44.95 49.61 53.54
CA THR A 129 -43.93 48.62 53.94
C THR A 129 -44.29 48.02 55.32
N ASN A 130 -43.77 46.82 55.61
CA ASN A 130 -43.29 46.24 56.89
C ASN A 130 -44.18 45.77 58.07
N ASP A 131 -43.90 44.49 58.40
CA ASP A 131 -43.61 43.84 59.70
C ASP A 131 -44.69 43.23 60.62
N SER A 132 -44.48 41.91 60.86
CA SER A 132 -44.73 41.03 62.02
C SER A 132 -46.06 41.14 62.78
N ASP A 133 -46.74 40.05 63.16
CA ASP A 133 -46.24 38.94 63.98
C ASP A 133 -47.39 37.91 64.20
N GLY A 134 -47.06 36.68 64.61
CA GLY A 134 -47.98 35.89 65.46
C GLY A 134 -48.44 34.49 65.03
N ALA A 135 -47.80 33.49 65.66
CA ALA A 135 -48.39 32.32 66.36
C ALA A 135 -48.92 31.13 65.50
N SER A 136 -48.78 29.85 65.85
CA SER A 136 -48.23 29.13 67.02
C SER A 136 -48.50 27.62 66.84
N TRP A 137 -47.51 26.74 67.15
CA TRP A 137 -47.54 25.42 67.86
C TRP A 137 -48.66 24.36 67.61
N PRO A 138 -48.55 23.08 68.05
CA PRO A 138 -47.47 22.41 68.83
C PRO A 138 -46.82 21.17 68.14
N ALA A 139 -45.53 20.81 68.35
CA ALA A 139 -44.87 20.03 69.45
C ALA A 139 -45.33 18.54 69.59
N PRO A 140 -44.58 17.61 70.24
CA PRO A 140 -43.19 17.67 70.76
C PRO A 140 -42.33 16.34 70.70
N PHE A 141 -41.00 16.54 70.72
CA PHE A 141 -39.93 15.91 71.54
C PHE A 141 -39.48 14.42 71.51
N GLU A 142 -38.14 14.34 71.63
CA GLU A 142 -37.31 13.39 72.41
C GLU A 142 -36.68 12.14 71.77
N MET A 143 -35.47 12.34 71.20
CA MET A 143 -34.13 11.82 71.62
C MET A 143 -34.06 10.80 72.80
N PRO A 144 -33.00 9.97 72.98
CA PRO A 144 -31.59 10.32 72.68
C PRO A 144 -30.60 9.20 72.28
N SER A 145 -29.39 9.67 71.89
CA SER A 145 -28.00 9.20 72.12
C SER A 145 -27.73 7.80 72.71
N SER A 146 -26.63 7.08 72.45
CA SER A 146 -25.22 7.47 72.72
C SER A 146 -24.29 6.24 72.45
N VAL A 147 -23.16 6.42 71.76
CA VAL A 147 -21.76 6.32 72.29
C VAL A 147 -21.13 4.90 72.36
N SER A 148 -20.17 4.70 71.44
CA SER A 148 -18.80 4.14 71.63
C SER A 148 -18.46 2.64 71.74
N GLU A 149 -17.28 2.37 71.15
CA GLU A 149 -16.21 1.39 71.46
C GLU A 149 -16.20 -0.01 70.80
N ASP A 150 -15.22 -0.19 69.91
CA ASP A 150 -14.51 -1.43 69.50
C ASP A 150 -13.87 -2.13 70.73
N PRO A 151 -13.35 -3.41 70.73
CA PRO A 151 -12.72 -4.15 69.60
C PRO A 151 -12.88 -5.71 69.58
N GLY A 152 -12.42 -6.36 68.50
CA GLY A 152 -11.60 -7.59 68.59
C GLY A 152 -12.18 -9.00 68.27
N ALA A 153 -11.78 -9.50 67.08
CA ALA A 153 -11.26 -10.85 66.76
C ALA A 153 -12.12 -12.16 66.80
N SER A 154 -12.13 -12.80 65.62
CA SER A 154 -11.78 -14.21 65.33
C SER A 154 -12.86 -15.29 65.08
N SER A 155 -12.72 -15.89 63.89
CA SER A 155 -12.65 -17.34 63.60
C SER A 155 -13.89 -18.13 63.10
N GLN A 156 -13.66 -18.68 61.89
CA GLN A 156 -13.91 -20.05 61.42
C GLN A 156 -15.26 -20.51 60.81
N GLY A 157 -15.09 -21.13 59.62
CA GLY A 157 -15.81 -22.31 59.10
C GLY A 157 -17.12 -21.99 58.40
N GLY A 158 -17.41 -22.40 57.17
CA GLY A 158 -16.95 -23.53 56.36
C GLY A 158 -18.17 -24.03 55.58
N GLU A 159 -18.02 -24.27 54.28
CA GLU A 159 -19.08 -24.74 53.36
C GLU A 159 -19.69 -26.11 53.74
N PRO A 160 -20.73 -26.60 53.02
CA PRO A 160 -20.43 -27.47 51.86
C PRO A 160 -21.36 -27.36 50.63
N LEU A 161 -20.75 -27.18 49.45
CA LEU A 161 -20.78 -28.04 48.24
C LEU A 161 -22.09 -28.68 47.70
N GLU A 162 -22.46 -28.22 46.49
CA GLU A 162 -22.69 -28.97 45.21
C GLU A 162 -23.82 -30.04 45.04
N PRO A 163 -24.14 -30.55 43.82
CA PRO A 163 -23.81 -30.14 42.43
C PRO A 163 -25.01 -30.21 41.41
N SER A 164 -24.83 -29.74 40.16
CA SER A 164 -24.67 -30.66 39.00
C SER A 164 -25.13 -30.19 37.60
N TYR A 165 -24.23 -30.47 36.65
CA TYR A 165 -24.33 -30.80 35.23
C TYR A 165 -24.43 -29.75 34.09
N ILE A 166 -23.38 -29.88 33.26
CA ILE A 166 -23.04 -29.32 31.94
C ILE A 166 -23.64 -30.20 30.83
N VAL A 167 -24.17 -29.56 29.77
CA VAL A 167 -24.07 -29.96 28.33
C VAL A 167 -24.34 -28.65 27.54
N GLY A 168 -23.55 -28.09 26.62
CA GLY A 168 -22.48 -28.58 25.76
C GLY A 168 -22.95 -28.60 24.29
N HIS A 169 -22.69 -27.54 23.50
CA HIS A 169 -22.62 -27.43 22.01
C HIS A 169 -22.35 -25.94 21.69
N VAL A 170 -21.14 -25.44 21.40
CA VAL A 170 -20.26 -25.60 20.23
C VAL A 170 -20.94 -25.32 18.87
N ALA A 171 -20.91 -24.06 18.46
CA ALA A 171 -20.78 -23.63 17.07
C ALA A 171 -20.11 -22.25 17.05
N SER A 172 -18.79 -22.24 16.84
CA SER A 172 -17.96 -21.04 16.72
C SER A 172 -17.95 -20.55 15.28
N ALA A 173 -18.53 -19.37 15.03
CA ALA A 173 -18.26 -18.57 13.84
C ALA A 173 -17.20 -17.50 14.18
N PRO A 174 -16.26 -17.18 13.25
CA PRO A 174 -15.22 -16.20 13.50
C PRO A 174 -15.86 -14.80 13.59
N LYS A 175 -15.67 -14.14 14.74
CA LYS A 175 -16.10 -12.74 14.92
C LYS A 175 -15.12 -11.83 14.19
N GLU A 176 -15.54 -11.36 13.01
CA GLU A 176 -14.94 -10.19 12.38
C GLU A 176 -15.09 -8.95 13.26
N GLN A 177 -14.04 -8.12 13.26
CA GLN A 177 -13.87 -6.94 14.09
C GLN A 177 -15.05 -5.97 13.96
N THR A 178 -15.94 -6.01 14.95
CA THR A 178 -17.06 -5.08 15.08
C THR A 178 -16.56 -3.81 15.78
N LEU A 179 -16.78 -2.64 15.17
CA LEU A 179 -16.63 -1.33 15.82
C LEU A 179 -17.30 -1.41 17.20
N THR A 180 -16.51 -1.33 18.27
CA THR A 180 -17.06 -1.38 19.62
C THR A 180 -17.61 0.01 19.92
N THR A 181 -18.92 0.12 20.18
CA THR A 181 -19.51 1.37 20.68
C THR A 181 -18.82 1.73 22.00
N LEU A 182 -17.96 2.75 21.98
CA LEU A 182 -17.17 3.20 23.14
C LEU A 182 -18.04 3.65 24.34
N PHE A 183 -19.34 3.82 24.11
CA PHE A 183 -20.34 3.87 25.15
C PHE A 183 -20.76 2.43 25.48
N ASN A 184 -20.01 1.79 26.38
CA ASN A 184 -20.52 0.62 27.07
C ASN A 184 -21.75 1.08 27.87
N ASP A 185 -22.92 0.53 27.57
CA ASP A 185 -24.12 0.63 28.42
C ASP A 185 -23.83 -0.10 29.73
N GLY A 186 -22.99 0.48 30.59
CA GLY A 186 -22.73 -0.04 31.92
C GLY A 186 -23.98 0.15 32.76
N GLU A 187 -24.65 -0.98 33.08
CA GLU A 187 -25.50 -1.37 34.23
C GLU A 187 -26.47 -0.35 34.89
N ASN A 188 -26.52 0.91 34.49
CA ASN A 188 -27.40 1.97 34.98
C ASN A 188 -28.42 2.43 33.92
N SER A 189 -28.49 1.78 32.75
CA SER A 189 -29.46 2.05 31.68
C SER A 189 -30.78 1.29 31.83
N GLN A 190 -31.11 0.78 33.02
CA GLN A 190 -32.41 0.14 33.30
C GLN A 190 -33.61 1.11 33.25
N GLY A 191 -33.41 2.42 33.04
CA GLY A 191 -34.49 3.42 33.02
C GLY A 191 -34.85 4.04 31.67
N LEU A 192 -34.16 3.72 30.56
CA LEU A 192 -34.29 4.48 29.29
C LEU A 192 -34.54 3.63 28.03
N LYS A 193 -34.94 2.36 28.17
CA LYS A 193 -35.54 1.62 27.05
C LYS A 193 -37.06 1.85 27.04
N ASN A 194 -37.50 2.94 26.43
CA ASN A 194 -38.89 3.07 25.98
C ASN A 194 -39.07 2.21 24.72
N ASP A 195 -39.13 0.90 24.90
CA ASP A 195 -39.44 -0.03 23.80
C ASP A 195 -40.94 0.09 23.50
N PHE A 196 -41.26 0.74 22.38
CA PHE A 196 -42.65 0.78 21.90
C PHE A 196 -43.09 -0.63 21.53
N ALA A 197 -44.34 -0.98 21.86
CA ALA A 197 -44.89 -2.29 21.52
C ALA A 197 -44.85 -2.56 20.01
N ARG A 198 -44.98 -1.52 19.18
CA ARG A 198 -44.86 -1.57 17.71
C ARG A 198 -44.24 -0.29 17.16
N ASN A 199 -43.47 -0.44 16.08
CA ASN A 199 -42.96 0.66 15.27
C ASN A 199 -43.58 0.53 13.87
N ILE A 200 -44.21 1.59 13.38
CA ILE A 200 -45.01 1.56 12.15
C ILE A 200 -44.45 2.60 11.18
N LEU A 201 -44.16 2.19 9.95
CA LEU A 201 -43.92 3.12 8.85
C LEU A 201 -45.27 3.52 8.27
N TRP A 202 -45.70 4.73 8.58
CA TRP A 202 -47.02 5.24 8.23
C TRP A 202 -46.85 6.31 7.15
N THR A 203 -47.49 6.10 6.00
CA THR A 203 -47.58 7.13 4.96
C THR A 203 -48.94 7.80 5.06
N PHE A 204 -48.93 9.11 5.30
CA PHE A 204 -50.13 9.91 5.34
C PHE A 204 -50.06 10.95 4.23
N GLU A 205 -50.91 10.78 3.20
CA GLU A 205 -50.85 11.53 1.94
C GLU A 205 -49.46 11.42 1.28
N ASP A 206 -48.69 12.51 1.23
CA ASP A 206 -47.35 12.62 0.65
C ASP A 206 -46.22 12.58 1.70
N ILE A 207 -46.53 12.26 2.95
CA ILE A 207 -45.58 12.36 4.07
C ILE A 207 -45.31 10.99 4.68
N HIS A 208 -44.04 10.61 4.69
CA HIS A 208 -43.58 9.34 5.26
C HIS A 208 -43.17 9.50 6.73
N MET A 209 -43.82 8.78 7.63
CA MET A 209 -43.57 8.86 9.06
C MET A 209 -43.15 7.51 9.64
N LEU A 210 -42.25 7.54 10.61
CA LEU A 210 -41.95 6.40 11.48
C LEU A 210 -42.54 6.69 12.87
N VAL A 211 -43.57 5.94 13.24
CA VAL A 211 -44.38 6.19 14.43
C VAL A 211 -44.31 5.01 15.39
N GLY A 212 -43.94 5.25 16.64
CA GLY A 212 -44.02 4.26 17.72
C GLY A 212 -45.38 4.27 18.39
N SER A 213 -45.97 3.10 18.62
CA SER A 213 -47.24 2.98 19.34
C SER A 213 -47.23 1.85 20.36
N ASN A 214 -47.81 2.13 21.52
CA ASN A 214 -48.06 1.17 22.61
C ASN A 214 -49.49 0.63 22.61
N MET A 215 -50.24 0.88 21.53
CA MET A 215 -51.63 0.48 21.44
C MET A 215 -51.78 -1.06 21.44
N PRO A 216 -52.54 -1.65 22.37
CA PRO A 216 -52.82 -3.08 22.35
C PRO A 216 -53.80 -3.40 21.21
N ILE A 217 -53.42 -4.37 20.38
CA ILE A 217 -54.23 -4.85 19.25
C ILE A 217 -54.42 -6.34 19.41
N PHE A 218 -55.68 -6.76 19.39
CA PHE A 218 -56.11 -8.13 19.56
C PHE A 218 -56.51 -8.71 18.21
N GLY A 219 -56.30 -10.00 17.98
CA GLY A 219 -56.56 -10.65 16.69
C GLY A 219 -55.33 -10.74 15.78
N GLY A 220 -55.48 -11.50 14.69
CA GLY A 220 -54.40 -11.85 13.75
C GLY A 220 -54.63 -13.21 13.07
N GLY A 221 -54.18 -13.35 11.82
CA GLY A 221 -54.36 -14.57 11.03
C GLY A 221 -55.76 -14.69 10.42
N ARG A 222 -56.63 -15.55 10.98
CA ARG A 222 -57.99 -15.81 10.46
C ARG A 222 -59.07 -14.85 10.99
N TYR A 223 -58.72 -13.96 11.92
CA TYR A 223 -59.65 -13.01 12.55
C TYR A 223 -59.16 -11.58 12.33
N PRO A 224 -60.06 -10.62 12.09
CA PRO A 224 -59.69 -9.22 11.89
C PRO A 224 -58.98 -8.66 13.12
N ALA A 225 -57.99 -7.81 12.90
CA ALA A 225 -57.32 -7.09 13.98
C ALA A 225 -58.30 -6.07 14.58
N VAL A 226 -58.45 -6.09 15.89
CA VAL A 226 -59.36 -5.18 16.63
C VAL A 226 -58.61 -4.44 17.72
N SER A 227 -58.98 -3.17 17.91
CA SER A 227 -58.58 -2.40 19.09
C SER A 227 -59.61 -2.54 20.19
N LEU A 228 -59.19 -2.42 21.45
CA LEU A 228 -60.11 -2.48 22.58
C LEU A 228 -60.08 -1.18 23.39
N ARG A 229 -61.24 -0.61 23.66
CA ARG A 229 -61.40 0.58 24.51
C ARG A 229 -62.41 0.34 25.60
N LEU A 230 -62.03 0.62 26.84
CA LEU A 230 -62.90 0.62 28.00
C LEU A 230 -63.49 2.03 28.18
N ARG A 231 -64.83 2.13 28.25
CA ARG A 231 -65.54 3.40 28.43
C ARG A 231 -66.62 3.31 29.50
N ASP A 232 -66.80 4.40 30.24
CA ASP A 232 -67.92 4.55 31.15
C ASP A 232 -69.21 4.76 30.36
N ASN A 233 -70.24 3.95 30.62
CA ASN A 233 -71.54 4.04 29.95
C ASN A 233 -72.23 5.40 30.17
N ASN A 234 -71.85 6.13 31.22
CA ASN A 234 -72.41 7.44 31.56
C ASN A 234 -71.70 8.63 30.88
N LYS A 235 -70.63 8.40 30.09
CA LYS A 235 -69.87 9.47 29.44
C LYS A 235 -69.98 9.38 27.91
N PRO A 236 -70.61 10.37 27.23
CA PRO A 236 -70.67 10.37 25.77
C PRO A 236 -69.28 10.56 25.16
N ILE A 237 -69.08 9.98 23.97
CA ILE A 237 -67.84 10.11 23.20
C ILE A 237 -67.83 11.52 22.60
N ASN A 238 -67.00 12.41 23.14
CA ASN A 238 -66.82 13.74 22.55
C ASN A 238 -65.93 13.67 21.29
N VAL A 239 -65.92 14.75 20.51
CA VAL A 239 -65.13 14.87 19.27
C VAL A 239 -63.65 14.53 19.49
N LEU A 240 -63.02 15.05 20.55
CA LEU A 240 -61.61 14.77 20.84
C LEU A 240 -61.32 13.29 21.11
N THR A 241 -62.23 12.60 21.79
CA THR A 241 -62.13 11.16 22.05
C THR A 241 -62.31 10.36 20.77
N GLY A 242 -63.27 10.74 19.91
CA GLY A 242 -63.47 10.08 18.62
C GLY A 242 -62.27 10.24 17.69
N ILE A 243 -61.69 11.44 17.63
CA ILE A 243 -60.45 11.69 16.87
C ILE A 243 -59.31 10.83 17.41
N ASP A 244 -59.16 10.73 18.73
CA ASP A 244 -58.11 9.90 19.35
C ASP A 244 -58.25 8.42 18.96
N TYR A 245 -59.47 7.87 19.03
CA TYR A 245 -59.76 6.49 18.68
C TYR A 245 -59.58 6.21 17.19
N TRP A 246 -60.02 7.15 16.34
CA TRP A 246 -59.85 7.07 14.91
C TRP A 246 -58.36 7.11 14.51
N LEU A 247 -57.57 8.04 15.07
CA LEU A 247 -56.15 8.15 14.77
C LEU A 247 -55.35 6.95 15.28
N ASP A 248 -55.65 6.44 16.47
CA ASP A 248 -54.98 5.25 17.01
C ASP A 248 -55.19 4.02 16.12
N ASN A 249 -56.43 3.81 15.65
CA ASN A 249 -56.74 2.75 14.69
C ASN A 249 -56.09 3.00 13.32
N LEU A 250 -56.09 4.25 12.84
CA LEU A 250 -55.56 4.62 11.54
C LEU A 250 -54.03 4.48 11.47
N ILE A 251 -53.31 4.92 12.50
CA ILE A 251 -51.84 4.80 12.60
C ILE A 251 -51.46 3.32 12.65
N CYS A 252 -52.20 2.51 13.41
CA CYS A 252 -51.87 1.10 13.62
C CYS A 252 -52.51 0.12 12.61
N ASN A 253 -53.16 0.62 11.56
CA ASN A 253 -53.86 -0.18 10.55
C ASN A 253 -54.89 -1.18 11.14
N VAL A 254 -55.69 -0.71 12.10
CA VAL A 254 -56.71 -1.52 12.77
C VAL A 254 -58.08 -1.24 12.11
N PRO A 255 -58.73 -2.24 11.49
CA PRO A 255 -60.00 -2.05 10.78
C PRO A 255 -61.21 -1.83 11.71
N GLU A 256 -61.18 -2.35 12.94
CA GLU A 256 -62.34 -2.38 13.84
C GLU A 256 -61.96 -2.03 15.29
N LEU A 257 -62.87 -1.34 15.98
CA LEU A 257 -62.79 -0.97 17.39
C LEU A 257 -63.85 -1.74 18.18
N VAL A 258 -63.44 -2.46 19.20
CA VAL A 258 -64.30 -3.03 20.25
C VAL A 258 -64.43 -2.02 21.39
N MET A 259 -65.60 -1.39 21.50
CA MET A 259 -65.94 -0.49 22.59
C MET A 259 -66.62 -1.27 23.72
N CYS A 260 -65.95 -1.41 24.87
CA CYS A 260 -66.47 -2.06 26.08
C CYS A 260 -67.02 -1.01 27.05
N PHE A 261 -68.34 -0.92 27.17
CA PHE A 261 -69.00 0.01 28.08
C PHE A 261 -69.11 -0.61 29.47
N HIS A 262 -68.70 0.13 30.51
CA HIS A 262 -68.72 -0.30 31.91
C HIS A 262 -69.46 0.69 32.80
N VAL A 263 -69.95 0.20 33.94
CA VAL A 263 -70.42 1.02 35.06
C VAL A 263 -69.68 0.53 36.30
N ASN A 264 -68.97 1.42 37.00
CA ASN A 264 -68.15 1.09 38.18
C ASN A 264 -67.16 -0.08 37.97
N GLY A 265 -66.54 -0.16 36.78
CA GLY A 265 -65.59 -1.22 36.42
C GLY A 265 -66.21 -2.54 35.96
N ILE A 266 -67.55 -2.68 35.96
CA ILE A 266 -68.25 -3.87 35.46
C ILE A 266 -68.71 -3.64 34.03
N VAL A 267 -68.22 -4.44 33.09
CA VAL A 267 -68.59 -4.38 31.65
C VAL A 267 -70.07 -4.75 31.47
N GLN A 268 -70.83 -3.86 30.85
CA GLN A 268 -72.27 -3.98 30.62
C GLN A 268 -72.57 -4.46 29.20
N LYS A 269 -71.89 -3.90 28.21
CA LYS A 269 -72.04 -4.25 26.79
C LYS A 269 -70.73 -4.02 26.04
N TYR A 270 -70.56 -4.72 24.93
CA TYR A 270 -69.49 -4.46 23.96
C TYR A 270 -70.11 -4.18 22.59
N GLU A 271 -69.50 -3.26 21.84
CA GLU A 271 -69.96 -2.83 20.52
C GLU A 271 -68.77 -2.84 19.57
N MET A 272 -68.94 -3.46 18.40
CA MET A 272 -67.95 -3.46 17.33
C MET A 272 -68.26 -2.29 16.39
N ILE A 273 -67.31 -1.39 16.22
CA ILE A 273 -67.43 -0.18 15.40
C ILE A 273 -66.33 -0.23 14.36
N LYS A 274 -66.67 -0.08 13.08
CA LYS A 274 -65.61 0.00 12.06
C LYS A 274 -64.86 1.31 12.18
N THR A 275 -63.55 1.29 11.90
CA THR A 275 -62.71 2.50 11.96
C THR A 275 -63.25 3.63 11.06
N GLU A 276 -63.86 3.29 9.92
CA GLU A 276 -64.50 4.25 9.00
C GLU A 276 -65.79 4.89 9.55
N GLU A 277 -66.44 4.26 10.52
CA GLU A 277 -67.70 4.73 11.13
C GLU A 277 -67.45 5.63 12.34
N ILE A 278 -66.25 5.58 12.95
CA ILE A 278 -65.87 6.39 14.13
C ILE A 278 -66.15 7.90 13.94
N PRO A 279 -65.80 8.54 12.81
CA PRO A 279 -66.04 9.97 12.61
C PRO A 279 -67.51 10.38 12.59
N ASN A 280 -68.43 9.42 12.44
CA ASN A 280 -69.87 9.65 12.35
C ASN A 280 -70.63 9.23 13.62
N LEU A 281 -69.92 8.84 14.69
CA LEU A 281 -70.55 8.43 15.96
C LEU A 281 -71.34 9.59 16.60
N GLU A 282 -72.44 9.23 17.27
CA GLU A 282 -73.29 10.19 17.98
C GLU A 282 -72.47 10.97 19.03
N ASN A 283 -72.56 12.31 18.98
CA ASN A 283 -71.81 13.26 19.82
C ASN A 283 -70.29 13.38 19.52
N SER A 284 -69.79 12.69 18.49
CA SER A 284 -68.38 12.72 18.06
C SER A 284 -68.20 13.03 16.57
N ASN A 285 -69.15 13.74 15.93
CA ASN A 285 -69.06 14.02 14.50
C ASN A 285 -67.87 14.94 14.16
N PHE A 286 -66.96 14.49 13.29
CA PHE A 286 -65.85 15.31 12.78
C PHE A 286 -65.51 15.01 11.32
N SER A 287 -64.97 16.00 10.63
CA SER A 287 -64.52 15.84 9.23
C SER A 287 -63.09 15.30 9.18
N THR A 288 -62.94 14.10 8.62
CA THR A 288 -61.63 13.49 8.36
C THR A 288 -60.80 14.30 7.36
N LYS A 289 -61.45 15.00 6.42
CA LYS A 289 -60.79 15.91 5.47
C LYS A 289 -60.13 17.09 6.18
N VAL A 290 -60.82 17.69 7.16
CA VAL A 290 -60.24 18.80 7.93
C VAL A 290 -59.00 18.35 8.70
N ILE A 291 -59.02 17.15 9.31
CA ILE A 291 -57.85 16.61 10.03
C ILE A 291 -56.68 16.35 9.05
N LYS A 292 -56.97 15.86 7.84
CA LYS A 292 -55.97 15.70 6.78
C LYS A 292 -55.34 17.04 6.38
N ASP A 293 -56.15 18.06 6.13
CA ASP A 293 -55.68 19.40 5.75
C ASP A 293 -54.81 20.01 6.88
N ILE A 294 -55.21 19.80 8.14
CA ILE A 294 -54.43 20.23 9.32
C ILE A 294 -53.07 19.54 9.36
N ALA A 295 -53.03 18.22 9.16
CA ALA A 295 -51.78 17.45 9.15
C ALA A 295 -50.83 17.99 8.10
N GLN A 296 -51.31 18.15 6.86
CA GLN A 296 -50.50 18.58 5.73
C GLN A 296 -49.97 20.00 5.96
N ASN A 297 -50.80 20.92 6.47
CA ASN A 297 -50.39 22.28 6.76
C ASN A 297 -49.35 22.38 7.88
N ILE A 298 -49.51 21.63 8.98
CA ILE A 298 -48.53 21.69 10.08
C ILE A 298 -47.20 21.06 9.64
N LEU A 299 -47.23 19.95 8.92
CA LEU A 299 -46.02 19.25 8.51
C LEU A 299 -45.29 20.00 7.39
N SER A 300 -46.00 20.58 6.43
CA SER A 300 -45.40 21.46 5.42
C SER A 300 -44.78 22.69 6.09
N PHE A 301 -45.47 23.28 7.07
CA PHE A 301 -44.96 24.37 7.88
C PHE A 301 -43.67 24.01 8.63
N LEU A 302 -43.61 22.83 9.27
CA LEU A 302 -42.40 22.37 9.95
C LEU A 302 -41.27 22.08 8.95
N LYS A 303 -41.55 21.42 7.83
CA LYS A 303 -40.55 21.15 6.78
C LYS A 303 -39.97 22.43 6.18
N SER A 304 -40.78 23.46 5.95
CA SER A 304 -40.33 24.71 5.33
C SER A 304 -39.58 25.64 6.29
N ASN A 305 -39.81 25.51 7.61
CA ASN A 305 -39.24 26.41 8.61
C ASN A 305 -38.12 25.77 9.46
N CYS A 306 -38.10 24.45 9.64
CA CYS A 306 -37.04 23.73 10.36
C CYS A 306 -35.89 23.32 9.41
N THR A 307 -35.24 24.29 8.78
CA THR A 307 -34.31 24.06 7.66
C THR A 307 -32.86 23.79 8.06
N LYS A 308 -32.44 24.18 9.27
CA LYS A 308 -31.04 24.04 9.70
C LYS A 308 -30.82 22.70 10.40
N GLU A 309 -29.89 21.90 9.89
CA GLU A 309 -29.50 20.63 10.53
C GLU A 309 -28.87 20.86 11.91
N GLY A 310 -29.19 20.00 12.87
CA GLY A 310 -28.67 20.10 14.24
C GLY A 310 -29.32 21.21 15.09
N HIS A 311 -30.27 21.97 14.56
CA HIS A 311 -31.05 22.92 15.34
C HIS A 311 -32.19 22.22 16.12
N THR A 312 -32.56 22.82 17.24
CA THR A 312 -33.75 22.43 18.01
C THR A 312 -34.78 23.54 17.91
N TYR A 313 -35.93 23.23 17.33
CA TYR A 313 -37.07 24.13 17.23
C TYR A 313 -38.12 23.76 18.28
N TRP A 314 -38.81 24.74 18.82
CA TRP A 314 -39.87 24.56 19.80
C TRP A 314 -41.21 25.00 19.22
N LEU A 315 -42.09 24.03 19.01
CA LEU A 315 -43.46 24.25 18.61
C LEU A 315 -44.33 24.43 19.86
N PHE A 316 -44.87 25.63 20.03
CA PHE A 316 -45.59 26.02 21.24
C PHE A 316 -46.99 26.58 20.95
N LYS A 317 -47.96 26.11 21.72
CA LYS A 317 -49.32 26.69 21.82
C LYS A 317 -49.68 26.85 23.28
N ALA A 318 -50.00 28.07 23.70
CA ALA A 318 -50.46 28.34 25.06
C ALA A 318 -51.89 27.79 25.28
N SER A 319 -52.21 27.44 26.54
CA SER A 319 -53.57 27.00 26.91
C SER A 319 -54.59 28.08 26.58
N GLY A 320 -55.65 27.72 25.85
CA GLY A 320 -56.69 28.66 25.40
C GLY A 320 -56.27 29.63 24.28
N SER A 321 -55.05 29.52 23.72
CA SER A 321 -54.62 30.26 22.54
C SER A 321 -54.96 29.51 21.26
N ASP A 322 -55.39 30.25 20.23
CA ASP A 322 -55.64 29.73 18.87
C ASP A 322 -54.40 29.82 17.96
N ILE A 323 -53.31 30.43 18.44
CA ILE A 323 -52.07 30.61 17.68
C ILE A 323 -51.03 29.58 18.12
N VAL A 324 -50.46 28.88 17.14
CA VAL A 324 -49.26 28.03 17.27
C VAL A 324 -48.04 28.84 16.84
N LYS A 325 -46.94 28.75 17.58
CA LYS A 325 -45.69 29.46 17.29
C LYS A 325 -44.52 28.48 17.24
N LEU A 326 -43.55 28.75 16.38
CA LEU A 326 -42.32 27.98 16.26
C LEU A 326 -41.13 28.87 16.63
N TYR A 327 -40.30 28.41 17.55
CA TYR A 327 -39.12 29.14 18.03
C TYR A 327 -37.85 28.34 17.74
N ASP A 328 -36.85 28.95 17.11
CA ASP A 328 -35.52 28.33 16.99
C ASP A 328 -34.75 28.51 18.30
N LEU A 329 -34.78 27.48 19.16
CA LEU A 329 -34.14 27.54 20.48
C LEU A 329 -32.61 27.60 20.37
N THR A 330 -32.04 27.05 19.29
CA THR A 330 -30.60 27.10 19.05
C THR A 330 -30.14 28.53 18.79
N THR A 331 -30.80 29.26 17.90
CA THR A 331 -30.46 30.68 17.63
C THR A 331 -30.79 31.60 18.82
N LEU A 332 -31.87 31.33 19.56
CA LEU A 332 -32.20 32.10 20.77
C LEU A 332 -31.12 31.97 21.86
N CYS A 333 -30.45 30.82 21.96
CA CYS A 333 -29.36 30.62 22.91
C CYS A 333 -28.08 31.38 22.49
N GLU A 334 -27.81 31.52 21.19
CA GLU A 334 -26.60 32.18 20.66
C GLU A 334 -26.54 33.69 20.95
N GLU A 335 -27.70 34.33 21.17
CA GLU A 335 -27.83 35.75 21.50
C GLU A 335 -27.64 36.06 22.99
N THR A 336 -27.52 35.04 23.84
CA THR A 336 -27.27 35.19 25.29
C THR A 336 -25.76 35.24 25.59
N GLU A 337 -25.35 35.92 26.68
CA GLU A 337 -23.93 36.05 27.06
C GLU A 337 -23.26 34.69 27.33
N ASP A 338 -24.04 33.66 27.68
CA ASP A 338 -23.59 32.29 27.95
C ASP A 338 -23.92 31.31 26.81
N LYS A 339 -23.18 31.43 25.70
CA LYS A 339 -23.33 30.58 24.48
C LYS A 339 -23.27 29.05 24.71
N TYR A 340 -22.82 28.59 25.88
CA TYR A 340 -22.59 27.18 26.20
C TYR A 340 -23.70 26.53 27.05
N GLN A 341 -24.83 27.22 27.24
CA GLN A 341 -25.96 26.79 28.05
C GLN A 341 -27.18 26.35 27.21
N ASN A 342 -26.99 25.82 26.01
CA ASN A 342 -28.10 25.21 25.28
C ASN A 342 -28.32 23.76 25.80
N PRO A 343 -29.45 23.46 26.46
CA PRO A 343 -29.72 22.12 27.00
C PRO A 343 -29.83 21.04 25.90
N PHE A 344 -30.07 21.43 24.65
CA PHE A 344 -30.33 20.51 23.54
C PHE A 344 -29.08 20.20 22.71
N THR A 345 -28.00 20.98 22.82
CA THR A 345 -26.78 20.79 22.01
C THR A 345 -26.15 19.42 22.20
N MET A 346 -25.98 18.98 23.45
CA MET A 346 -25.37 17.69 23.76
C MET A 346 -26.24 16.49 23.28
N PRO A 347 -27.55 16.42 23.61
CA PRO A 347 -28.42 15.37 23.08
C PRO A 347 -28.42 15.29 21.55
N VAL A 348 -28.49 16.44 20.86
CA VAL A 348 -28.48 16.48 19.39
C VAL A 348 -27.14 16.00 18.83
N ALA A 349 -26.01 16.43 19.39
CA ALA A 349 -24.69 15.97 18.95
C ALA A 349 -24.50 14.46 19.14
N ILE A 350 -24.90 13.91 20.30
CA ILE A 350 -24.87 12.46 20.55
C ILE A 350 -25.75 11.72 19.55
N LEU A 351 -26.91 12.27 19.23
CA LEU A 351 -27.83 11.67 18.27
C LEU A 351 -27.24 11.63 16.86
N LEU A 352 -26.66 12.74 16.38
CA LEU A 352 -25.94 12.78 15.10
C LEU A 352 -24.79 11.76 15.06
N TYR A 353 -23.98 11.69 16.13
CA TYR A 353 -22.90 10.72 16.28
C TYR A 353 -23.42 9.28 16.25
N LYS A 354 -24.45 8.94 17.03
CA LYS A 354 -25.01 7.58 17.09
C LYS A 354 -25.62 7.15 15.76
N VAL A 355 -26.35 8.04 15.09
CA VAL A 355 -26.89 7.77 13.74
C VAL A 355 -25.74 7.49 12.78
N ALA A 356 -24.70 8.32 12.78
CA ALA A 356 -23.51 8.11 11.95
C ALA A 356 -22.77 6.80 12.26
N CYS A 357 -22.53 6.47 13.55
CA CYS A 357 -21.94 5.20 13.97
C CYS A 357 -22.72 4.01 13.39
N ASN A 358 -24.04 4.02 13.56
CA ASN A 358 -24.88 2.91 13.16
C ASN A 358 -24.93 2.75 11.63
N MET A 359 -24.92 3.86 10.88
CA MET A 359 -24.79 3.83 9.42
C MET A 359 -23.46 3.21 8.97
N MET A 360 -22.36 3.41 9.72
CA MET A 360 -21.05 2.81 9.42
C MET A 360 -20.97 1.31 9.75
N MET A 361 -21.73 0.81 10.73
CA MET A 361 -21.73 -0.61 11.14
C MET A 361 -22.26 -1.55 10.05
N LYS A 362 -23.17 -1.07 9.18
CA LYS A 362 -23.70 -1.84 8.03
C LYS A 362 -22.74 -1.87 6.84
N LYS A 363 -21.43 -1.99 7.13
CA LYS A 363 -20.24 -1.79 6.27
C LYS A 363 -20.30 -2.50 4.90
N ASN A 364 -21.09 -3.57 4.77
CA ASN A 364 -21.15 -4.39 3.56
C ASN A 364 -22.18 -3.98 2.52
N GLN A 365 -23.08 -3.01 2.78
CA GLN A 365 -24.19 -2.77 1.83
C GLN A 365 -24.23 -1.45 1.07
N ASN A 366 -23.63 -0.31 1.47
CA ASN A 366 -23.76 0.90 0.64
C ASN A 366 -22.72 2.02 0.90
N LYS A 367 -21.66 2.11 0.07
CA LYS A 367 -20.80 3.32 -0.06
C LYS A 367 -21.63 4.61 -0.32
N LYS A 368 -22.90 4.46 -0.77
CA LYS A 368 -23.87 5.53 -1.01
C LYS A 368 -24.15 6.44 0.20
N HIS A 369 -23.92 5.96 1.44
CA HIS A 369 -24.23 6.73 2.64
C HIS A 369 -23.05 7.51 3.23
N TYR A 370 -21.84 7.38 2.67
CA TYR A 370 -20.64 8.03 3.23
C TYR A 370 -20.74 9.56 3.22
N GLY A 371 -21.41 10.14 2.21
CA GLY A 371 -21.70 11.58 2.15
C GLY A 371 -22.51 12.04 3.36
N THR A 372 -23.63 11.36 3.62
CA THR A 372 -24.50 11.62 4.77
C THR A 372 -23.76 11.43 6.09
N VAL A 373 -23.01 10.33 6.24
CA VAL A 373 -22.23 10.05 7.47
C VAL A 373 -21.21 11.16 7.74
N ARG A 374 -20.48 11.60 6.71
CA ARG A 374 -19.53 12.72 6.84
C ARG A 374 -20.22 13.99 7.32
N THR A 375 -21.34 14.37 6.72
CA THR A 375 -22.10 15.57 7.10
C THR A 375 -22.60 15.49 8.55
N LEU A 376 -23.16 14.34 8.95
CA LEU A 376 -23.63 14.12 10.32
C LEU A 376 -22.49 14.28 11.35
N LEU A 377 -21.30 13.73 11.05
CA LEU A 377 -20.15 13.82 11.93
C LEU A 377 -19.53 15.22 11.98
N LEU A 378 -19.45 15.92 10.85
CA LEU A 378 -19.00 17.32 10.83
C LEU A 378 -19.93 18.23 11.62
N ASN A 379 -21.25 18.04 11.48
CA ASN A 379 -22.23 18.77 12.27
C ASN A 379 -22.14 18.42 13.77
N CYS A 380 -21.92 17.15 14.12
CA CYS A 380 -21.68 16.73 15.50
C CYS A 380 -20.46 17.46 16.11
N VAL A 381 -19.33 17.50 15.41
CA VAL A 381 -18.10 18.17 15.90
C VAL A 381 -18.30 19.68 16.00
N LYS A 382 -19.03 20.29 15.05
CA LYS A 382 -19.31 21.73 15.04
C LYS A 382 -20.20 22.19 16.20
N LEU A 383 -21.13 21.34 16.64
CA LEU A 383 -22.05 21.65 17.74
C LEU A 383 -21.38 21.59 19.12
N LEU A 384 -20.33 20.78 19.28
CA LEU A 384 -19.70 20.53 20.57
C LEU A 384 -18.54 21.47 20.86
N ASP A 385 -18.44 21.93 22.11
CA ASP A 385 -17.27 22.62 22.59
C ASP A 385 -16.09 21.64 22.78
N LYS A 386 -14.93 22.00 22.22
CA LYS A 386 -13.72 21.17 22.20
C LYS A 386 -13.19 20.84 23.60
N SER A 387 -13.35 21.77 24.56
CA SER A 387 -12.81 21.62 25.92
C SER A 387 -13.72 20.78 26.82
N ARG A 388 -15.04 20.85 26.60
CA ARG A 388 -16.03 20.18 27.47
C ARG A 388 -16.31 18.73 27.07
N HIS A 389 -16.19 18.38 25.78
CA HIS A 389 -16.65 17.10 25.27
C HIS A 389 -15.60 16.33 24.44
N PRO A 390 -14.38 16.12 24.98
CA PRO A 390 -13.26 15.55 24.22
C PRO A 390 -13.50 14.11 23.75
N GLN A 391 -14.27 13.31 24.49
CA GLN A 391 -14.55 11.90 24.13
C GLN A 391 -15.35 11.77 22.84
N ILE A 392 -16.44 12.53 22.69
CA ILE A 392 -17.29 12.47 21.49
C ILE A 392 -16.53 13.03 20.29
N ILE A 393 -15.79 14.13 20.49
CA ILE A 393 -15.01 14.77 19.42
C ILE A 393 -13.90 13.84 18.92
N ALA A 394 -13.15 13.19 19.82
CA ALA A 394 -12.14 12.23 19.43
C ALA A 394 -12.74 11.05 18.65
N SER A 395 -13.87 10.52 19.14
CA SER A 395 -14.55 9.40 18.48
C SER A 395 -15.13 9.78 17.11
N ALA A 396 -15.70 10.98 16.97
CA ALA A 396 -16.24 11.49 15.72
C ALA A 396 -15.13 11.70 14.67
N ASN A 397 -13.98 12.24 15.09
CA ASN A 397 -12.82 12.41 14.22
C ASN A 397 -12.20 11.06 13.80
N TYR A 398 -12.13 10.09 14.71
CA TYR A 398 -11.72 8.73 14.34
C TYR A 398 -12.64 8.13 13.27
N MET A 399 -13.97 8.25 13.43
CA MET A 399 -14.92 7.76 12.42
C MET A 399 -14.86 8.51 11.10
N LEU A 400 -14.64 9.83 11.13
CA LEU A 400 -14.38 10.63 9.91
C LEU A 400 -13.15 10.09 9.17
N SER A 401 -12.10 9.68 9.88
CA SER A 401 -10.91 9.07 9.29
C SER A 401 -11.18 7.67 8.69
N GLU A 402 -12.15 6.93 9.23
CA GLU A 402 -12.56 5.60 8.75
C GLU A 402 -13.36 5.64 7.44
N LEU A 403 -13.95 6.78 7.08
CA LEU A 403 -14.63 6.96 5.78
C LEU A 403 -13.69 6.82 4.59
N PHE A 404 -12.39 7.05 4.81
CA PHE A 404 -11.36 6.91 3.80
C PHE A 404 -10.70 5.53 3.96
N GLN A 405 -10.99 4.64 3.01
CA GLN A 405 -10.33 3.34 2.93
C GLN A 405 -8.87 3.56 2.54
N LEU A 406 -7.93 3.06 3.34
CA LEU A 406 -6.48 3.16 3.08
C LEU A 406 -5.96 2.02 2.20
N ASP A 407 -6.71 0.91 2.11
CA ASP A 407 -6.27 -0.39 1.56
C ASP A 407 -6.84 -0.72 0.16
N GLU A 408 -7.13 0.27 -0.70
CA GLU A 408 -7.60 -0.06 -2.07
C GLU A 408 -6.47 -0.74 -2.88
N PRO A 409 -6.66 -1.95 -3.41
CA PRO A 409 -5.65 -2.63 -4.21
C PRO A 409 -5.41 -1.83 -5.50
N LYS A 410 -4.13 -1.65 -5.85
CA LYS A 410 -3.70 -1.04 -7.12
C LYS A 410 -4.34 -1.83 -8.26
N LYS A 411 -5.22 -1.20 -9.05
CA LYS A 411 -5.66 -1.80 -10.32
C LYS A 411 -4.43 -1.86 -11.21
N GLU A 412 -3.95 -3.06 -11.50
CA GLU A 412 -2.91 -3.26 -12.51
C GLU A 412 -3.46 -2.78 -13.86
N GLU A 413 -2.94 -1.65 -14.35
CA GLU A 413 -3.14 -1.24 -15.73
C GLU A 413 -2.43 -2.24 -16.63
N SER A 414 -3.21 -3.10 -17.27
CA SER A 414 -2.74 -3.98 -18.31
C SER A 414 -2.17 -3.13 -19.46
N SER A 415 -0.87 -3.29 -19.68
CA SER A 415 -0.07 -2.67 -20.72
C SER A 415 -0.61 -2.94 -22.13
N GLY A 416 -0.86 -1.88 -22.91
CA GLY A 416 -1.32 -1.99 -24.30
C GLY A 416 -1.24 -0.71 -25.15
N SER A 417 -0.03 -0.16 -25.35
CA SER A 417 0.41 0.68 -26.49
C SER A 417 0.02 2.18 -26.56
N PRO A 418 0.79 3.04 -27.30
CA PRO A 418 1.24 4.32 -26.76
C PRO A 418 0.85 5.60 -27.55
N LEU A 419 1.24 6.75 -26.96
CA LEU A 419 1.40 8.11 -27.51
C LEU A 419 0.13 8.93 -27.80
N ASN A 420 -0.06 10.03 -27.05
CA ASN A 420 0.20 11.36 -27.60
C ASN A 420 0.30 12.44 -26.50
N GLU A 421 1.34 13.25 -26.56
CA GLU A 421 1.49 14.52 -25.84
C GLU A 421 0.53 15.56 -26.44
N ASN A 422 -0.26 16.27 -25.62
CA ASN A 422 -0.29 17.74 -25.54
C ASN A 422 -1.51 18.29 -24.77
N SER A 423 -1.18 19.23 -23.88
CA SER A 423 -1.83 20.51 -23.54
C SER A 423 -3.26 20.59 -22.98
N ASP A 424 -3.32 21.45 -21.94
CA ASP A 424 -4.34 22.44 -21.59
C ASP A 424 -5.53 22.05 -20.70
N GLU A 425 -5.44 22.53 -19.46
CA GLU A 425 -6.44 23.32 -18.72
C GLU A 425 -7.75 23.60 -19.48
N SER A 426 -8.85 22.96 -19.07
CA SER A 426 -10.14 23.65 -18.97
C SER A 426 -11.19 22.86 -18.19
N TYR A 427 -11.83 23.61 -17.31
CA TYR A 427 -13.11 23.36 -16.66
C TYR A 427 -14.22 23.09 -17.70
N SER A 428 -15.00 22.03 -17.51
CA SER A 428 -16.42 22.00 -17.91
C SER A 428 -17.14 20.82 -17.25
N GLU A 429 -18.06 21.14 -16.35
CA GLU A 429 -19.16 20.28 -15.93
C GLU A 429 -20.09 20.05 -17.12
N GLU A 430 -20.23 18.83 -17.61
CA GLU A 430 -21.42 18.41 -18.37
C GLU A 430 -21.83 17.00 -17.95
N GLU A 431 -23.02 16.91 -17.36
CA GLU A 431 -23.76 15.68 -17.10
C GLU A 431 -24.33 15.16 -18.44
N GLU A 432 -23.96 13.94 -18.86
CA GLU A 432 -24.71 13.22 -19.89
C GLU A 432 -25.54 12.09 -19.25
N GLU A 433 -26.86 12.28 -19.24
CA GLU A 433 -27.86 11.23 -19.06
C GLU A 433 -28.00 10.41 -20.35
N MET A 434 -27.79 9.10 -20.27
CA MET A 434 -28.15 8.15 -21.34
C MET A 434 -29.53 7.55 -21.08
N PRO A 435 -30.41 7.40 -22.09
CA PRO A 435 -31.72 6.81 -21.93
C PRO A 435 -31.67 5.29 -22.06
N ASP A 436 -32.34 4.60 -21.13
CA ASP A 436 -32.58 3.14 -21.16
C ASP A 436 -33.54 2.76 -22.30
N SER A 437 -33.21 1.67 -23.02
CA SER A 437 -34.08 0.99 -23.98
C SER A 437 -34.32 -0.45 -23.53
N ASP A 438 -35.59 -0.81 -23.33
CA ASP A 438 -36.05 -2.18 -23.09
C ASP A 438 -35.95 -3.04 -24.38
N GLU A 439 -35.52 -4.31 -24.26
CA GLU A 439 -36.37 -5.51 -24.50
C GLU A 439 -35.59 -6.86 -24.49
N ASN A 440 -36.22 -7.85 -23.83
CA ASN A 440 -36.31 -9.29 -24.12
C ASN A 440 -35.29 -10.34 -23.60
N GLY A 441 -35.80 -11.29 -22.79
CA GLY A 441 -35.70 -12.73 -23.12
C GLY A 441 -35.01 -13.75 -22.17
N SER A 442 -35.75 -14.24 -21.14
CA SER A 442 -35.84 -15.65 -20.62
C SER A 442 -34.59 -16.51 -20.27
N TYR A 443 -34.47 -17.04 -19.03
CA TYR A 443 -34.98 -18.35 -18.50
C TYR A 443 -34.34 -18.65 -17.11
N SER A 444 -35.11 -19.28 -16.21
CA SER A 444 -34.82 -19.61 -14.80
C SER A 444 -33.64 -20.56 -14.51
N THR A 445 -32.98 -20.41 -13.35
CA THR A 445 -32.99 -21.42 -12.26
C THR A 445 -32.54 -20.86 -10.90
N CYS A 446 -33.21 -21.33 -9.83
CA CYS A 446 -33.14 -20.94 -8.42
C CYS A 446 -31.80 -21.14 -7.69
N SER A 447 -31.49 -20.23 -6.77
CA SER A 447 -31.19 -20.55 -5.35
C SER A 447 -31.33 -19.29 -4.48
N ASP A 448 -32.10 -19.42 -3.40
CA ASP A 448 -32.71 -18.41 -2.52
C ASP A 448 -31.83 -17.24 -2.02
N PRO A 449 -32.42 -16.02 -1.87
CA PRO A 449 -32.02 -15.07 -0.85
C PRO A 449 -33.01 -15.04 0.32
N SER A 450 -32.43 -14.93 1.50
CA SER A 450 -33.03 -14.83 2.83
C SER A 450 -34.15 -13.77 2.96
N ASP A 451 -35.19 -14.15 3.70
CA ASP A 451 -36.25 -13.30 4.24
C ASP A 451 -35.75 -11.94 4.73
N ASP A 452 -36.10 -10.87 4.00
CA ASP A 452 -36.14 -9.51 4.52
C ASP A 452 -37.58 -8.99 4.47
N ASN A 453 -38.27 -9.21 5.58
CA ASN A 453 -39.61 -8.68 5.87
C ASN A 453 -39.57 -7.15 6.04
N LYS A 454 -39.72 -6.37 4.96
CA LYS A 454 -40.20 -4.97 5.06
C LYS A 454 -41.14 -4.63 3.89
N ALA A 455 -42.38 -5.08 4.00
CA ALA A 455 -43.49 -4.60 3.19
C ALA A 455 -43.98 -3.24 3.72
N VAL A 456 -43.95 -2.21 2.89
CA VAL A 456 -44.47 -0.87 3.22
C VAL A 456 -45.76 -0.61 2.45
N ALA A 457 -46.84 -0.29 3.17
CA ALA A 457 -48.15 0.00 2.60
C ALA A 457 -48.25 1.46 2.13
N ILE A 458 -48.75 1.66 0.90
CA ILE A 458 -49.16 2.98 0.39
C ILE A 458 -50.68 3.07 0.59
N ILE A 459 -51.15 3.94 1.49
CA ILE A 459 -52.59 4.05 1.83
C ILE A 459 -53.17 5.28 1.10
N LYS A 460 -54.02 5.06 0.08
CA LYS A 460 -54.75 6.15 -0.59
C LYS A 460 -56.20 6.30 -0.10
N SER A 461 -56.80 5.26 0.51
CA SER A 461 -58.09 5.39 1.21
C SER A 461 -58.35 4.26 2.24
N VAL A 462 -59.24 4.52 3.21
CA VAL A 462 -59.63 3.57 4.30
C VAL A 462 -60.31 2.30 3.76
N GLY A 463 -60.93 2.37 2.57
CA GLY A 463 -61.61 1.23 1.94
C GLY A 463 -60.69 0.21 1.26
N GLU A 464 -59.46 0.57 0.90
CA GLU A 464 -58.50 -0.32 0.22
C GLU A 464 -57.85 -1.36 1.16
N LEU A 465 -58.14 -1.30 2.45
CA LEU A 465 -57.55 -2.11 3.53
C LEU A 465 -58.12 -3.53 3.67
N SER A 466 -59.01 -3.96 2.77
CA SER A 466 -59.76 -5.23 2.91
C SER A 466 -59.37 -6.34 1.92
N VAL A 467 -58.32 -6.17 1.10
CA VAL A 467 -57.85 -7.21 0.16
C VAL A 467 -56.32 -7.40 0.26
N PRO A 468 -55.81 -8.62 0.56
CA PRO A 468 -54.38 -8.91 0.74
C PRO A 468 -53.49 -8.79 -0.51
N GLU A 469 -54.05 -8.62 -1.71
CA GLU A 469 -53.32 -8.74 -2.97
C GLU A 469 -53.33 -7.43 -3.75
N LYS A 470 -52.29 -6.60 -3.56
CA LYS A 470 -51.71 -5.68 -4.57
C LYS A 470 -50.46 -5.00 -4.02
N TYR A 471 -49.39 -5.80 -3.89
CA TYR A 471 -48.04 -5.29 -3.71
C TYR A 471 -47.43 -5.01 -5.09
N LYS A 472 -47.24 -3.74 -5.45
CA LYS A 472 -46.38 -3.36 -6.59
C LYS A 472 -45.44 -2.25 -6.17
N SER A 473 -44.14 -2.56 -6.30
CA SER A 473 -43.00 -1.65 -6.23
C SER A 473 -43.14 -0.55 -7.29
N ILE A 474 -43.02 0.72 -6.90
CA ILE A 474 -42.92 1.84 -7.82
C ILE A 474 -41.73 2.73 -7.38
N HIS A 475 -40.72 2.69 -8.25
CA HIS A 475 -39.67 3.65 -8.60
C HIS A 475 -39.06 4.60 -7.54
N GLN A 476 -37.76 4.38 -7.33
CA GLN A 476 -36.79 5.33 -6.78
C GLN A 476 -36.64 6.54 -7.72
N ILE A 477 -36.89 7.74 -7.20
CA ILE A 477 -36.28 8.98 -7.72
C ILE A 477 -35.41 9.50 -6.57
N ARG A 478 -34.11 9.25 -6.63
CA ARG A 478 -33.13 9.73 -5.64
C ARG A 478 -32.27 10.81 -6.29
N PRO A 479 -32.19 12.03 -5.73
CA PRO A 479 -31.08 12.94 -6.00
C PRO A 479 -29.82 12.37 -5.34
N SER A 480 -28.79 12.13 -6.14
CA SER A 480 -27.48 11.68 -5.71
C SER A 480 -26.80 12.74 -4.84
N CYS A 481 -26.63 12.51 -3.54
CA CYS A 481 -25.62 13.22 -2.76
C CYS A 481 -24.30 12.50 -2.99
N ALA A 482 -23.56 12.93 -4.02
CA ALA A 482 -22.25 12.36 -4.33
C ALA A 482 -21.27 12.63 -3.18
N PHE A 483 -20.66 11.57 -2.65
CA PHE A 483 -19.49 11.68 -1.79
C PHE A 483 -18.33 12.14 -2.69
N PRO A 484 -17.68 13.29 -2.42
CA PRO A 484 -16.48 13.66 -3.16
C PRO A 484 -15.39 12.66 -2.81
N VAL A 485 -15.19 11.66 -3.66
CA VAL A 485 -14.04 10.77 -3.58
C VAL A 485 -12.87 11.63 -4.08
N CYS A 486 -12.05 12.10 -3.15
CA CYS A 486 -10.75 12.64 -3.53
C CYS A 486 -10.00 11.54 -4.29
N HIS A 487 -9.70 11.78 -5.57
CA HIS A 487 -9.05 10.82 -6.44
C HIS A 487 -7.55 10.67 -6.11
N ASP A 488 -6.95 11.70 -5.50
CA ASP A 488 -5.55 11.68 -5.13
C ASP A 488 -5.30 10.96 -3.79
N THR A 489 -4.35 10.03 -3.81
CA THR A 489 -3.97 9.23 -2.64
C THR A 489 -3.30 10.06 -1.56
N GLU A 490 -2.53 11.08 -1.94
CA GLU A 490 -1.82 11.93 -1.00
C GLU A 490 -2.79 12.84 -0.25
N GLU A 491 -3.67 13.55 -0.95
CA GLU A 491 -4.74 14.37 -0.36
C GLU A 491 -5.63 13.57 0.59
N ARG A 492 -6.03 12.36 0.20
CA ARG A 492 -6.82 11.45 1.05
C ARG A 492 -6.10 11.12 2.36
N CYS A 493 -4.82 10.74 2.29
CA CYS A 493 -4.05 10.46 3.50
C CYS A 493 -3.81 11.70 4.36
N ARG A 494 -3.60 12.89 3.77
CA ARG A 494 -3.48 14.14 4.53
C ARG A 494 -4.77 14.49 5.26
N LEU A 495 -5.92 14.29 4.62
CA LEU A 495 -7.22 14.51 5.25
C LEU A 495 -7.44 13.53 6.43
N VAL A 496 -7.08 12.26 6.27
CA VAL A 496 -7.08 11.27 7.36
C VAL A 496 -6.20 11.73 8.52
N LEU A 497 -4.96 12.14 8.26
CA LEU A 497 -4.04 12.64 9.28
C LEU A 497 -4.57 13.90 9.99
N SER A 498 -5.28 14.78 9.28
CA SER A 498 -5.89 15.97 9.89
C SER A 498 -6.99 15.61 10.90
N TYR A 499 -7.84 14.63 10.58
CA TYR A 499 -8.85 14.12 11.52
C TYR A 499 -8.18 13.39 12.70
N VAL A 500 -7.16 12.58 12.43
CA VAL A 500 -6.40 11.89 13.49
C VAL A 500 -5.77 12.90 14.45
N LEU A 501 -5.15 13.97 13.94
CA LEU A 501 -4.56 15.04 14.74
C LEU A 501 -5.59 15.72 15.66
N GLU A 502 -6.78 16.06 15.14
CA GLU A 502 -7.83 16.67 15.95
C GLU A 502 -8.36 15.70 17.03
N GLY A 503 -8.42 14.42 16.71
CA GLY A 503 -8.73 13.36 17.67
C GLY A 503 -7.67 13.26 18.78
N LEU A 504 -6.38 13.26 18.42
CA LEU A 504 -5.27 13.20 19.37
C LEU A 504 -5.24 14.42 20.29
N LYS A 505 -5.45 15.63 19.75
CA LYS A 505 -5.58 16.87 20.55
C LYS A 505 -6.71 16.77 21.57
N SER A 506 -7.85 16.21 21.16
CA SER A 506 -9.01 16.04 22.04
C SER A 506 -8.70 15.06 23.18
N VAL A 507 -8.09 13.92 22.88
CA VAL A 507 -7.64 12.95 23.91
C VAL A 507 -6.63 13.60 24.85
N ASP A 508 -5.58 14.21 24.29
CA ASP A 508 -4.48 14.81 25.05
C ASP A 508 -4.93 15.97 25.95
N SER A 509 -5.92 16.76 25.53
CA SER A 509 -6.51 17.83 26.34
C SER A 509 -7.34 17.32 27.52
N SER A 510 -7.84 16.08 27.44
CA SER A 510 -8.65 15.45 28.48
C SER A 510 -7.83 14.80 29.60
N ILE A 511 -6.53 14.60 29.35
CA ILE A 511 -5.60 14.04 30.34
C ILE A 511 -5.18 15.18 31.28
N LYS A 512 -5.52 15.04 32.57
CA LYS A 512 -5.15 16.02 33.60
C LYS A 512 -3.62 16.07 33.74
N LYS A 513 -3.05 17.28 33.79
CA LYS A 513 -1.62 17.46 34.07
C LYS A 513 -1.33 16.97 35.49
N GLU A 514 -0.18 16.32 35.67
CA GLU A 514 0.32 15.82 36.96
C GLU A 514 0.31 16.88 38.08
N SER A 515 0.35 18.17 37.74
CA SER A 515 0.28 19.30 38.66
C SER A 515 -1.09 19.53 39.33
N ASP A 516 -2.17 18.95 38.79
CA ASP A 516 -3.55 19.18 39.25
C ASP A 516 -4.13 17.99 40.05
N LEU A 517 -3.32 16.97 40.32
CA LEU A 517 -3.70 15.88 41.20
C LEU A 517 -3.54 16.35 42.66
N PRO A 518 -4.57 16.26 43.51
CA PRO A 518 -4.39 16.55 44.93
C PRO A 518 -3.32 15.61 45.49
N ALA A 519 -2.32 16.17 46.17
CA ALA A 519 -1.32 15.38 46.87
C ALA A 519 -2.02 14.34 47.74
N ALA A 520 -1.68 13.06 47.56
CA ALA A 520 -2.26 12.00 48.37
C ALA A 520 -1.99 12.29 49.86
N ASP A 521 -3.04 12.23 50.68
CA ASP A 521 -2.92 12.39 52.12
C ASP A 521 -2.01 11.28 52.67
N PRO A 522 -0.90 11.60 53.37
CA PRO A 522 0.05 10.63 53.92
C PRO A 522 -0.58 9.57 54.83
N ASN A 523 -1.80 9.80 55.33
CA ASN A 523 -2.50 8.93 56.26
C ASN A 523 -3.57 8.03 55.62
N THR A 524 -3.81 8.12 54.30
CA THR A 524 -4.73 7.20 53.61
C THR A 524 -3.95 6.02 53.02
N PRO A 525 -4.16 4.78 53.52
CA PRO A 525 -3.49 3.61 52.95
C PRO A 525 -3.91 3.41 51.49
N ILE A 526 -2.94 3.42 50.58
CA ILE A 526 -3.14 3.12 49.16
C ILE A 526 -3.45 1.63 49.04
N PRO A 527 -4.63 1.22 48.52
CA PRO A 527 -4.95 -0.18 48.32
C PRO A 527 -4.07 -0.74 47.19
N LEU A 528 -3.01 -1.47 47.55
CA LEU A 528 -2.25 -2.29 46.62
C LEU A 528 -3.12 -3.50 46.25
N LYS A 529 -3.82 -3.42 45.12
CA LYS A 529 -4.37 -4.61 44.47
C LYS A 529 -3.18 -5.36 43.87
N TYR A 530 -2.74 -6.42 44.55
CA TYR A 530 -1.97 -7.47 43.90
C TYR A 530 -2.95 -8.22 42.99
N GLU A 531 -2.80 -8.08 41.68
CA GLU A 531 -3.42 -9.04 40.76
C GLU A 531 -2.62 -10.34 40.85
N ASP A 532 -3.32 -11.45 41.14
CA ASP A 532 -2.75 -12.79 41.09
C ASP A 532 -2.32 -13.11 39.66
N GLU A 533 -1.01 -13.25 39.43
CA GLU A 533 -0.39 -13.68 38.16
C GLU A 533 -0.79 -15.11 37.72
N SER A 534 -1.71 -15.78 38.40
CA SER A 534 -2.00 -17.21 38.23
C SER A 534 -3.14 -17.53 37.23
N THR A 535 -3.73 -16.53 36.56
CA THR A 535 -4.84 -16.74 35.59
C THR A 535 -4.53 -16.34 34.14
N ARG A 536 -3.28 -16.05 33.77
CA ARG A 536 -2.87 -15.86 32.35
C ARG A 536 -2.67 -17.19 31.62
N GLY A 537 -3.76 -17.90 31.34
CA GLY A 537 -3.79 -19.00 30.38
C GLY A 537 -4.06 -18.50 28.96
N GLY A 538 -3.08 -17.88 28.29
CA GLY A 538 -3.15 -17.37 26.91
C GLY A 538 -1.87 -16.60 26.52
N PRO A 539 -1.63 -16.25 25.23
CA PRO A 539 -0.39 -16.45 24.46
C PRO A 539 0.90 -15.77 24.98
N GLU A 540 1.40 -16.16 26.16
CA GLU A 540 2.64 -15.63 26.76
C GLU A 540 3.91 -15.82 25.90
N GLY A 541 3.89 -16.75 24.94
CA GLY A 541 5.05 -17.02 24.08
C GLY A 541 5.36 -15.88 23.10
N LEU A 542 4.32 -15.26 22.52
CA LEU A 542 4.48 -14.23 21.48
C LEU A 542 4.94 -12.90 22.07
N GLU A 543 4.40 -12.50 23.22
CA GLU A 543 4.80 -11.29 23.94
C GLU A 543 6.26 -11.37 24.41
N LYS A 544 6.69 -12.51 24.98
CA LYS A 544 8.09 -12.73 25.38
C LYS A 544 9.03 -12.74 24.18
N GLN A 545 8.67 -13.39 23.07
CA GLN A 545 9.49 -13.40 21.85
C GLN A 545 9.58 -12.01 21.20
N MET A 546 8.51 -11.23 21.23
CA MET A 546 8.54 -9.88 20.68
C MET A 546 9.27 -8.90 21.58
N ALA A 547 9.15 -9.03 22.90
CA ALA A 547 9.98 -8.27 23.84
C ALA A 547 11.47 -8.58 23.59
N LEU A 548 11.84 -9.85 23.36
CA LEU A 548 13.19 -10.25 22.96
C LEU A 548 13.60 -9.70 21.58
N PHE A 549 12.68 -9.65 20.61
CA PHE A 549 12.94 -9.06 19.29
C PHE A 549 13.17 -7.55 19.38
N LEU A 550 12.33 -6.83 20.10
CA LEU A 550 12.47 -5.38 20.33
C LEU A 550 13.74 -5.07 21.15
N ASP A 551 14.09 -5.91 22.13
CA ASP A 551 15.36 -5.84 22.87
C ASP A 551 16.57 -6.06 21.94
N LYS A 552 16.52 -7.09 21.08
CA LYS A 552 17.53 -7.35 20.05
C LYS A 552 17.66 -6.20 19.04
N MET A 553 16.57 -5.50 18.73
CA MET A 553 16.55 -4.32 17.86
C MET A 553 16.96 -3.01 18.57
N GLY A 554 17.33 -3.08 19.86
CA GLY A 554 17.81 -1.92 20.63
C GLY A 554 16.71 -0.99 21.14
N SER A 555 15.45 -1.45 21.13
CA SER A 555 14.26 -0.65 21.43
C SER A 555 13.82 -0.70 22.89
N LEU A 556 14.36 -1.59 23.73
CA LEU A 556 13.86 -1.79 25.09
C LEU A 556 14.67 -1.03 26.15
N GLN A 557 14.09 0.04 26.70
CA GLN A 557 14.37 0.43 28.09
C GLN A 557 13.47 -0.39 29.00
N LYS A 558 14.05 -1.10 29.98
CA LYS A 558 13.32 -1.73 31.09
C LYS A 558 12.48 -0.67 31.81
N GLY A 559 11.20 -0.59 31.47
CA GLY A 559 10.22 0.28 32.11
C GLY A 559 8.84 -0.34 32.02
N ASN A 560 8.11 -0.37 33.14
CA ASN A 560 6.77 -0.94 33.24
C ASN A 560 5.84 -0.42 32.12
N TYR A 561 5.07 -1.32 31.50
CA TYR A 561 4.04 -1.04 30.48
C TYR A 561 2.96 -0.09 31.03
N SER A 562 3.27 1.20 31.07
CA SER A 562 2.39 2.26 31.57
C SER A 562 2.64 3.53 30.76
N SER A 563 1.56 4.21 30.38
CA SER A 563 1.59 5.49 29.69
C SER A 563 2.41 6.50 30.49
N GLN A 564 3.39 7.14 29.85
CA GLN A 564 4.16 8.25 30.46
C GLN A 564 3.27 9.46 30.78
N SER A 565 2.13 9.59 30.10
CA SER A 565 1.13 10.62 30.33
C SER A 565 0.17 10.32 31.49
N GLY A 566 0.35 9.21 32.23
CA GLY A 566 -0.52 8.82 33.35
C GLY A 566 -1.89 8.26 32.93
N MET A 567 -2.04 7.87 31.66
CA MET A 567 -3.30 7.35 31.12
C MET A 567 -3.58 5.93 31.64
N ILE A 568 -4.77 5.73 32.21
CA ILE A 568 -5.19 4.44 32.79
C ILE A 568 -5.47 3.43 31.67
N PRO A 569 -4.84 2.24 31.64
CA PRO A 569 -5.15 1.18 30.69
C PRO A 569 -6.64 0.82 30.68
N GLY A 570 -7.20 0.59 29.49
CA GLY A 570 -8.63 0.26 29.32
C GLY A 570 -9.61 1.45 29.39
N SER A 571 -9.16 2.64 29.80
CA SER A 571 -9.95 3.89 29.72
C SER A 571 -10.33 4.26 28.28
N TRP A 572 -11.33 5.14 28.13
CA TRP A 572 -11.71 5.60 26.79
C TRP A 572 -10.57 6.37 26.11
N GLN A 573 -9.79 7.15 26.88
CA GLN A 573 -8.61 7.85 26.37
C GLN A 573 -7.61 6.86 25.79
N HIS A 574 -7.32 5.79 26.54
CA HIS A 574 -6.38 4.75 26.14
C HIS A 574 -6.82 4.03 24.85
N LYS A 575 -8.08 3.58 24.81
CA LYS A 575 -8.64 2.91 23.62
C LYS A 575 -8.64 3.81 22.39
N MET A 576 -9.05 5.07 22.55
CA MET A 576 -9.11 6.03 21.45
C MET A 576 -7.71 6.41 20.96
N LYS A 577 -6.76 6.63 21.87
CA LYS A 577 -5.37 6.97 21.52
C LYS A 577 -4.72 5.82 20.72
N LEU A 578 -4.91 4.57 21.14
CA LEU A 578 -4.45 3.40 20.38
C LEU A 578 -5.01 3.35 18.96
N GLN A 579 -6.32 3.56 18.80
CA GLN A 579 -6.99 3.54 17.49
C GLN A 579 -6.47 4.66 16.57
N LEU A 580 -6.32 5.87 17.10
CA LEU A 580 -5.81 7.03 16.36
C LEU A 580 -4.35 6.86 15.94
N ILE A 581 -3.49 6.36 16.83
CA ILE A 581 -2.07 6.10 16.54
C ILE A 581 -1.92 5.01 15.48
N LEU A 582 -2.71 3.93 15.56
CA LEU A 582 -2.69 2.89 14.55
C LEU A 582 -3.14 3.42 13.18
N LYS A 583 -4.16 4.29 13.16
CA LYS A 583 -4.66 4.92 11.94
C LYS A 583 -3.63 5.89 11.33
N SER A 584 -2.93 6.70 12.13
CA SER A 584 -1.84 7.55 11.60
C SER A 584 -0.72 6.71 11.03
N SER A 585 -0.34 5.62 11.70
CA SER A 585 0.70 4.69 11.24
C SER A 585 0.37 4.16 9.83
N LYS A 586 -0.86 3.66 9.62
CA LYS A 586 -1.32 3.18 8.30
C LYS A 586 -1.35 4.30 7.24
N ALA A 587 -1.82 5.49 7.59
CA ALA A 587 -1.88 6.62 6.65
C ALA A 587 -0.48 7.06 6.17
N TYR A 588 0.50 7.11 7.08
CA TYR A 588 1.89 7.40 6.74
C TYR A 588 2.55 6.29 5.90
N TYR A 589 2.21 5.02 6.14
CA TYR A 589 2.66 3.92 5.28
C TYR A 589 2.18 4.10 3.83
N VAL A 590 0.90 4.39 3.62
CA VAL A 590 0.35 4.64 2.27
C VAL A 590 1.00 5.86 1.61
N LEU A 591 1.25 6.94 2.35
CA LEU A 591 1.99 8.10 1.84
C LEU A 591 3.44 7.74 1.43
N SER A 592 4.07 6.85 2.19
CA SER A 592 5.42 6.36 1.88
C SER A 592 5.44 5.53 0.61
N ASP A 593 4.49 4.60 0.43
CA ASP A 593 4.36 3.78 -0.78
C ASP A 593 4.05 4.63 -2.03
N ALA A 594 3.17 5.64 -1.89
CA ALA A 594 2.90 6.60 -2.95
C ALA A 594 4.16 7.41 -3.32
N ALA A 595 4.90 7.91 -2.33
CA ALA A 595 6.16 8.64 -2.56
C ALA A 595 7.25 7.76 -3.20
N MET A 596 7.32 6.47 -2.82
CA MET A 596 8.19 5.48 -3.47
C MET A 596 7.85 5.31 -4.94
N SER A 597 6.55 5.18 -5.26
CA SER A 597 6.06 5.04 -6.64
C SER A 597 6.40 6.28 -7.49
N LEU A 598 6.47 7.47 -6.87
CA LEU A 598 6.87 8.73 -7.50
C LEU A 598 8.40 8.98 -7.50
N GLN A 599 9.22 8.00 -7.09
CA GLN A 599 10.69 8.08 -7.00
C GLN A 599 11.21 9.20 -6.05
N LYS A 600 10.39 9.67 -5.12
CA LYS A 600 10.76 10.67 -4.09
C LYS A 600 11.24 9.96 -2.82
N TYR A 601 12.39 9.30 -2.91
CA TYR A 601 12.86 8.38 -1.87
C TYR A 601 13.16 9.03 -0.51
N GLY A 602 13.64 10.29 -0.50
CA GLY A 602 13.84 11.04 0.75
C GLY A 602 12.52 11.32 1.47
N ARG A 603 11.52 11.70 0.69
CA ARG A 603 10.14 11.91 1.16
C ARG A 603 9.52 10.61 1.66
N ALA A 604 9.70 9.52 0.92
CA ALA A 604 9.21 8.20 1.32
C ALA A 604 9.85 7.73 2.64
N LEU A 605 11.16 7.93 2.81
CA LEU A 605 11.88 7.59 4.04
C LEU A 605 11.34 8.37 5.25
N ARG A 606 11.00 9.65 5.06
CA ARG A 606 10.35 10.44 6.12
C ARG A 606 8.99 9.88 6.51
N TYR A 607 8.15 9.55 5.52
CA TYR A 607 6.82 9.02 5.81
C TYR A 607 6.88 7.65 6.49
N ILE A 608 7.75 6.74 6.05
CA ILE A 608 7.90 5.44 6.73
C ILE A 608 8.48 5.62 8.14
N LYS A 609 9.33 6.64 8.36
CA LYS A 609 9.81 7.01 9.70
C LYS A 609 8.65 7.38 10.61
N LEU A 610 7.75 8.27 10.19
CA LEU A 610 6.56 8.64 10.97
C LEU A 610 5.60 7.47 11.19
N ALA A 611 5.48 6.57 10.20
CA ALA A 611 4.68 5.35 10.32
C ALA A 611 5.23 4.40 11.41
N LEU A 612 6.55 4.17 11.40
CA LEU A 612 7.26 3.32 12.36
C LEU A 612 7.30 3.94 13.76
N GLN A 613 7.43 5.27 13.87
CA GLN A 613 7.34 5.97 15.16
C GLN A 613 5.93 5.86 15.76
N SER A 614 4.88 6.00 14.94
CA SER A 614 3.50 5.75 15.37
C SER A 614 3.33 4.30 15.83
N HIS A 615 3.91 3.34 15.09
CA HIS A 615 3.84 1.93 15.43
C HIS A 615 4.58 1.61 16.74
N ASP A 616 5.78 2.17 16.94
CA ASP A 616 6.55 2.07 18.18
C ASP A 616 5.72 2.52 19.38
N THR A 617 5.09 3.70 19.29
CA THR A 617 4.19 4.19 20.33
C THR A 617 2.99 3.28 20.58
N TYR A 618 2.41 2.70 19.52
CA TYR A 618 1.33 1.73 19.66
C TYR A 618 1.78 0.49 20.45
N CYS A 619 2.96 -0.06 20.12
CA CYS A 619 3.55 -1.19 20.82
C CYS A 619 3.83 -0.89 22.29
N CYS A 620 4.29 0.33 22.63
CA CYS A 620 4.50 0.74 24.02
C CYS A 620 3.21 0.77 24.85
N LEU A 621 2.09 1.12 24.22
CA LEU A 621 0.79 1.25 24.89
C LEU A 621 -0.02 -0.05 24.93
N CYS A 622 0.22 -0.97 24.00
CA CYS A 622 -0.56 -2.20 23.87
C CYS A 622 -0.03 -3.30 24.80
N THR A 623 -0.91 -3.95 25.57
CA THR A 623 -0.52 -5.08 26.43
C THR A 623 -0.56 -6.43 25.71
N ASN A 624 -1.44 -6.60 24.72
CA ASN A 624 -1.64 -7.85 23.98
C ASN A 624 -1.57 -7.58 22.48
N MET A 625 -0.53 -8.07 21.83
CA MET A 625 -0.25 -7.73 20.43
C MET A 625 -1.00 -8.65 19.45
N LEU A 626 -1.77 -8.03 18.57
CA LEU A 626 -2.58 -8.73 17.55
C LEU A 626 -1.72 -9.15 16.36
N SER A 627 -1.97 -10.34 15.81
CA SER A 627 -1.28 -10.87 14.63
C SER A 627 -1.33 -9.93 13.41
N GLU A 628 -2.44 -9.21 13.23
CA GLU A 628 -2.61 -8.22 12.16
C GLU A 628 -1.65 -7.02 12.30
N VAL A 629 -1.37 -6.58 13.55
CA VAL A 629 -0.44 -5.48 13.82
C VAL A 629 1.00 -5.90 13.50
N LEU A 630 1.37 -7.14 13.82
CA LEU A 630 2.67 -7.70 13.44
C LEU A 630 2.84 -7.81 11.93
N LEU A 631 1.77 -8.18 11.22
CA LEU A 631 1.78 -8.22 9.76
C LEU A 631 2.06 -6.83 9.17
N PHE A 632 1.42 -5.78 9.69
CA PHE A 632 1.71 -4.40 9.28
C PHE A 632 3.17 -4.00 9.57
N LEU A 633 3.73 -4.36 10.72
CA LEU A 633 5.14 -4.08 11.01
C LEU A 633 6.09 -4.75 10.01
N SER A 634 5.81 -6.00 9.63
CA SER A 634 6.57 -6.70 8.58
C SER A 634 6.48 -5.95 7.23
N GLN A 635 5.31 -5.44 6.87
CA GLN A 635 5.13 -4.62 5.65
C GLN A 635 5.88 -3.28 5.73
N TYR A 636 5.87 -2.63 6.89
CA TYR A 636 6.56 -1.36 7.10
C TYR A 636 8.06 -1.51 6.99
N LEU A 637 8.63 -2.55 7.61
CA LEU A 637 10.05 -2.85 7.52
C LEU A 637 10.43 -3.28 6.10
N THR A 638 9.59 -4.02 5.40
CA THR A 638 9.81 -4.37 4.00
C THR A 638 9.87 -3.11 3.12
N LEU A 639 8.91 -2.19 3.24
CA LEU A 639 8.92 -0.93 2.50
C LEU A 639 10.12 -0.05 2.88
N CYS A 640 10.48 0.01 4.16
CA CYS A 640 11.68 0.72 4.63
C CYS A 640 12.95 0.14 3.98
N GLY A 641 13.06 -1.19 3.90
CA GLY A 641 14.14 -1.88 3.20
C GLY A 641 14.19 -1.52 1.72
N ASP A 642 13.04 -1.48 1.04
CA ASP A 642 12.92 -1.10 -0.37
C ASP A 642 13.41 0.36 -0.57
N ILE A 643 12.97 1.30 0.30
CA ILE A 643 13.39 2.70 0.26
C ILE A 643 14.91 2.85 0.43
N GLN A 644 15.49 2.17 1.42
CA GLN A 644 16.93 2.23 1.69
C GLN A 644 17.76 1.67 0.53
N LEU A 645 17.27 0.61 -0.13
CA LEU A 645 17.90 0.07 -1.34
C LEU A 645 17.82 1.08 -2.50
N MET A 646 16.66 1.70 -2.72
CA MET A 646 16.51 2.69 -3.79
C MET A 646 17.38 3.93 -3.56
N LEU A 647 17.53 4.39 -2.31
CA LEU A 647 18.46 5.46 -1.95
C LEU A 647 19.92 5.09 -2.22
N ALA A 648 20.31 3.84 -1.95
CA ALA A 648 21.64 3.33 -2.24
C ALA A 648 21.93 3.30 -3.76
N GLN A 649 20.95 2.88 -4.58
CA GLN A 649 21.09 2.85 -6.04
C GLN A 649 21.10 4.25 -6.67
N ASN A 650 20.46 5.24 -6.04
CA ASN A 650 20.33 6.62 -6.54
C ASN A 650 21.20 7.62 -5.77
N ALA A 651 22.43 7.22 -5.42
CA ALA A 651 23.37 8.04 -4.66
C ALA A 651 23.70 9.41 -5.33
N ASN A 652 23.47 9.55 -6.63
CA ASN A 652 23.71 10.78 -7.39
C ASN A 652 22.75 11.93 -7.02
N ASN A 653 21.53 11.64 -6.54
CA ASN A 653 20.53 12.67 -6.21
C ASN A 653 20.40 12.95 -4.70
N ARG A 654 21.50 12.77 -3.98
CA ARG A 654 21.56 12.77 -2.51
C ARG A 654 21.03 14.05 -1.86
N ALA A 655 21.35 15.22 -2.42
CA ALA A 655 20.97 16.51 -1.84
C ALA A 655 19.45 16.69 -1.83
N ALA A 656 18.78 16.35 -2.93
CA ALA A 656 17.32 16.42 -3.03
C ALA A 656 16.66 15.47 -2.02
N HIS A 657 17.14 14.22 -1.91
CA HIS A 657 16.60 13.28 -0.92
C HIS A 657 16.78 13.75 0.53
N LEU A 658 17.89 14.41 0.85
CA LEU A 658 18.13 14.95 2.19
C LEU A 658 17.19 16.14 2.50
N GLU A 659 16.92 17.01 1.53
CA GLU A 659 15.94 18.09 1.67
C GLU A 659 14.52 17.54 1.86
N GLU A 660 14.11 16.59 1.00
CA GLU A 660 12.81 15.92 1.09
C GLU A 660 12.60 15.19 2.42
N PHE A 661 13.66 14.58 2.96
CA PHE A 661 13.64 13.88 4.24
C PHE A 661 13.46 14.83 5.43
N ASN A 662 14.13 15.99 5.39
CA ASN A 662 14.11 16.98 6.48
C ASN A 662 12.87 17.89 6.48
N TYR A 663 12.18 18.01 5.35
CA TYR A 663 10.94 18.77 5.30
C TYR A 663 9.89 18.15 6.25
N GLN A 664 9.18 18.94 7.05
CA GLN A 664 8.12 18.42 7.93
C GLN A 664 6.95 19.39 7.95
N THR A 665 5.74 18.88 7.79
CA THR A 665 4.53 19.73 7.87
C THR A 665 4.18 20.05 9.32
N LYS A 666 3.33 21.05 9.55
CA LYS A 666 2.89 21.41 10.91
C LYS A 666 2.11 20.27 11.54
N GLU A 667 1.27 19.61 10.74
CA GLU A 667 0.47 18.45 11.13
C GLU A 667 1.38 17.29 11.56
N ASP A 668 2.43 16.99 10.78
CA ASP A 668 3.41 15.96 11.13
C ASP A 668 4.09 16.25 12.48
N GLN A 669 4.46 17.51 12.73
CA GLN A 669 5.11 17.94 13.98
C GLN A 669 4.20 17.77 15.19
N GLU A 670 2.92 18.15 15.06
CA GLU A 670 1.96 18.05 16.16
C GLU A 670 1.57 16.60 16.46
N ILE A 671 1.42 15.75 15.43
CA ILE A 671 1.20 14.30 15.63
C ILE A 671 2.42 13.71 16.35
N LEU A 672 3.63 13.99 15.88
CA LEU A 672 4.87 13.50 16.50
C LEU A 672 4.99 13.97 17.96
N HIS A 673 4.59 15.21 18.26
CA HIS A 673 4.55 15.70 19.64
C HIS A 673 3.58 14.92 20.53
N SER A 674 2.42 14.50 20.01
CA SER A 674 1.48 13.63 20.74
C SER A 674 2.06 12.23 20.99
N LEU A 675 2.80 11.67 20.02
CA LEU A 675 3.48 10.37 20.14
C LEU A 675 4.62 10.41 21.19
N HIS A 676 5.43 11.47 21.19
CA HIS A 676 6.53 11.65 22.14
C HIS A 676 6.08 11.80 23.59
N ARG A 677 4.81 12.12 23.85
CA ARG A 677 4.24 12.11 25.22
C ARG A 677 4.08 10.70 25.80
N GLU A 678 4.12 9.66 24.96
CA GLU A 678 3.89 8.28 25.38
C GLU A 678 5.14 7.40 25.23
N SER A 679 5.99 7.69 24.25
CA SER A 679 7.20 6.89 23.97
C SER A 679 8.33 7.76 23.42
N SER A 680 9.58 7.29 23.50
CA SER A 680 10.73 7.98 22.91
C SER A 680 10.72 7.99 21.37
N CYS A 681 9.89 7.14 20.73
CA CYS A 681 9.80 6.97 19.28
C CYS A 681 11.16 6.65 18.62
N GLN A 682 12.03 5.91 19.31
CA GLN A 682 13.38 5.56 18.85
C GLN A 682 13.53 4.08 18.48
N GLY A 683 12.51 3.24 18.68
CA GLY A 683 12.64 1.79 18.52
C GLY A 683 13.10 1.32 17.13
N PHE A 684 12.82 2.12 16.10
CA PHE A 684 13.18 1.85 14.70
C PHE A 684 14.08 2.92 14.08
N ALA A 685 14.73 3.77 14.88
CA ALA A 685 15.61 4.84 14.37
C ALA A 685 16.72 4.27 13.46
N TRP A 686 17.29 3.13 13.84
CA TRP A 686 18.31 2.39 13.08
C TRP A 686 17.90 2.05 11.64
N ALA A 687 16.59 1.90 11.37
CA ALA A 687 16.06 1.57 10.04
C ALA A 687 15.82 2.82 9.18
N THR A 688 15.57 3.97 9.83
CA THR A 688 15.04 5.18 9.18
C THR A 688 16.04 6.32 9.07
N ASP A 689 17.22 6.18 9.69
CA ASP A 689 18.27 7.19 9.62
C ASP A 689 18.92 7.22 8.23
N LEU A 690 19.08 8.44 7.70
CA LEU A 690 19.67 8.66 6.38
C LEU A 690 21.20 8.69 6.48
N SER A 691 21.84 7.54 6.21
CA SER A 691 23.31 7.41 6.22
C SER A 691 23.97 8.00 4.97
N THR A 692 25.23 8.44 5.11
CA THR A 692 26.08 8.85 3.98
C THR A 692 26.88 7.76 3.32
N ASP A 693 27.01 6.64 4.01
CA ASP A 693 27.78 5.52 3.55
C ASP A 693 26.91 4.48 2.84
N LEU A 694 27.34 4.08 1.63
CA LEU A 694 26.61 3.12 0.81
C LEU A 694 26.57 1.73 1.45
N GLU A 695 27.67 1.31 2.11
CA GLU A 695 27.72 0.03 2.83
C GLU A 695 26.69 0.01 3.97
N SER A 696 26.62 1.09 4.74
CA SER A 696 25.64 1.30 5.79
C SER A 696 24.20 1.24 5.27
N GLN A 697 23.85 1.92 4.17
CA GLN A 697 22.49 1.90 3.61
C GLN A 697 22.06 0.51 3.14
N LEU A 698 22.93 -0.20 2.40
CA LEU A 698 22.65 -1.57 1.96
C LEU A 698 22.51 -2.53 3.16
N SER A 699 23.34 -2.36 4.19
CA SER A 699 23.27 -3.14 5.43
C SER A 699 21.96 -2.90 6.18
N VAL A 700 21.50 -1.65 6.29
CA VAL A 700 20.20 -1.31 6.90
C VAL A 700 19.04 -1.91 6.10
N SER A 701 19.07 -1.83 4.77
CA SER A 701 18.06 -2.46 3.91
C SER A 701 17.98 -3.97 4.17
N CYS A 702 19.12 -4.67 4.22
CA CYS A 702 19.17 -6.10 4.52
C CYS A 702 18.62 -6.42 5.91
N LYS A 703 18.98 -5.64 6.93
CA LYS A 703 18.46 -5.80 8.30
C LYS A 703 16.94 -5.61 8.38
N CYS A 704 16.39 -4.68 7.61
CA CYS A 704 14.93 -4.46 7.56
C CYS A 704 14.20 -5.70 7.03
N TYR A 705 14.70 -6.34 5.96
CA TYR A 705 14.10 -7.57 5.46
C TYR A 705 14.32 -8.77 6.40
N GLU A 706 15.50 -8.87 7.03
CA GLU A 706 15.76 -9.90 8.05
C GLU A 706 14.77 -9.77 9.22
N ALA A 707 14.54 -8.54 9.69
CA ALA A 707 13.55 -8.23 10.71
C ALA A 707 12.12 -8.58 10.26
N ALA A 708 11.73 -8.22 9.04
CA ALA A 708 10.42 -8.56 8.48
C ALA A 708 10.21 -10.07 8.36
N ASN A 709 11.24 -10.83 7.99
CA ASN A 709 11.22 -12.29 7.95
C ASN A 709 11.17 -12.93 9.34
N GLU A 710 11.94 -12.40 10.31
CA GLU A 710 11.84 -12.83 11.72
C GLU A 710 10.39 -12.67 12.24
N ILE A 711 9.72 -11.55 11.89
CA ILE A 711 8.32 -11.32 12.26
C ILE A 711 7.37 -12.33 11.64
N LEU A 712 7.50 -12.62 10.34
CA LEU A 712 6.64 -13.59 9.65
C LEU A 712 6.83 -15.03 10.13
N GLN A 713 8.00 -15.33 10.72
CA GLN A 713 8.28 -16.62 11.33
C GLN A 713 7.65 -16.78 12.72
N PHE A 714 7.16 -15.70 13.34
CA PHE A 714 6.39 -15.80 14.58
C PHE A 714 5.02 -16.47 14.32
N SER A 715 4.67 -17.43 15.19
CA SER A 715 3.34 -18.02 15.38
C SER A 715 2.42 -18.04 14.14
N ASP A 716 2.57 -19.04 13.26
CA ASP A 716 1.69 -19.34 12.11
C ASP A 716 1.40 -18.18 11.12
N LEU A 717 2.06 -17.02 11.21
CA LEU A 717 1.87 -15.94 10.23
C LEU A 717 2.36 -16.33 8.83
N LYS A 718 3.43 -17.12 8.75
CA LYS A 718 3.93 -17.71 7.50
C LYS A 718 2.89 -18.59 6.81
N SER A 719 2.12 -19.40 7.56
CA SER A 719 1.10 -20.27 6.99
C SER A 719 -0.14 -19.49 6.57
N GLN A 720 -0.45 -18.40 7.28
CA GLN A 720 -1.55 -17.50 6.95
C GLN A 720 -1.27 -16.59 5.74
N ASN A 721 -0.01 -16.15 5.55
CA ASN A 721 0.39 -15.20 4.50
C ASN A 721 1.61 -15.69 3.69
N PRO A 722 1.48 -16.78 2.92
CA PRO A 722 2.60 -17.39 2.20
C PRO A 722 3.18 -16.48 1.12
N GLU A 723 2.35 -15.68 0.45
CA GLU A 723 2.80 -14.76 -0.61
C GLU A 723 3.73 -13.68 -0.09
N GLN A 724 3.38 -13.03 1.03
CA GLN A 724 4.23 -12.01 1.65
C GLN A 724 5.57 -12.60 2.12
N TYR A 725 5.55 -13.81 2.67
CA TYR A 725 6.78 -14.52 3.06
C TYR A 725 7.71 -14.79 1.87
N ILE A 726 7.17 -15.29 0.75
CA ILE A 726 7.93 -15.49 -0.49
C ILE A 726 8.51 -14.17 -0.99
N GLN A 727 7.73 -13.09 -0.95
CA GLN A 727 8.16 -11.77 -1.41
C GLN A 727 9.29 -11.19 -0.56
N VAL A 728 9.24 -11.36 0.77
CA VAL A 728 10.32 -10.93 1.68
C VAL A 728 11.59 -11.74 1.43
N LEU A 729 11.51 -13.07 1.30
CA LEU A 729 12.70 -13.89 0.99
C LEU A 729 13.32 -13.54 -0.36
N LYS A 730 12.50 -13.23 -1.37
CA LYS A 730 12.98 -12.77 -2.67
C LYS A 730 13.74 -11.45 -2.55
N ARG A 731 13.20 -10.48 -1.81
CA ARG A 731 13.89 -9.20 -1.50
C ARG A 731 15.19 -9.41 -0.73
N MET A 732 15.19 -10.32 0.26
CA MET A 732 16.40 -10.70 1.01
C MET A 732 17.47 -11.32 0.12
N GLY A 733 17.08 -12.17 -0.83
CA GLY A 733 18.00 -12.73 -1.82
C GLY A 733 18.60 -11.66 -2.73
N ASN A 734 17.76 -10.73 -3.21
CA ASN A 734 18.18 -9.62 -4.07
C ASN A 734 19.17 -8.67 -3.36
N ILE A 735 18.86 -8.21 -2.15
CA ILE A 735 19.78 -7.30 -1.41
C ILE A 735 21.11 -7.99 -1.09
N ARG A 736 21.10 -9.30 -0.80
CA ARG A 736 22.32 -10.07 -0.55
C ARG A 736 23.17 -10.20 -1.80
N ASN A 737 22.55 -10.28 -2.97
CA ASN A 737 23.27 -10.18 -4.24
C ASN A 737 23.92 -8.81 -4.40
N GLU A 738 23.19 -7.72 -4.17
CA GLU A 738 23.72 -6.34 -4.28
C GLU A 738 24.89 -6.09 -3.31
N ILE A 739 24.75 -6.46 -2.04
CA ILE A 739 25.83 -6.37 -1.05
C ILE A 739 27.03 -7.25 -1.46
N GLY A 740 26.76 -8.46 -1.94
CA GLY A 740 27.79 -9.38 -2.40
C GLY A 740 28.59 -8.80 -3.57
N VAL A 741 27.91 -8.20 -4.55
CA VAL A 741 28.51 -7.54 -5.71
C VAL A 741 29.26 -6.28 -5.30
N PHE A 742 28.73 -5.49 -4.36
CA PHE A 742 29.39 -4.31 -3.81
C PHE A 742 30.77 -4.66 -3.22
N TYR A 743 30.84 -5.64 -2.32
CA TYR A 743 32.13 -6.06 -1.75
C TYR A 743 33.06 -6.73 -2.78
N MET A 744 32.50 -7.47 -3.74
CA MET A 744 33.27 -8.06 -4.83
C MET A 744 33.94 -6.98 -5.71
N ASN A 745 33.20 -5.92 -6.05
CA ASN A 745 33.71 -4.80 -6.84
C ASN A 745 34.74 -3.98 -6.06
N GLN A 746 34.54 -3.76 -4.75
CA GLN A 746 35.57 -3.15 -3.90
C GLN A 746 36.85 -3.98 -3.86
N ALA A 747 36.75 -5.30 -3.76
CA ALA A 747 37.92 -6.18 -3.78
C ALA A 747 38.66 -6.07 -5.13
N ALA A 748 37.94 -6.05 -6.24
CA ALA A 748 38.53 -5.86 -7.57
C ALA A 748 39.20 -4.48 -7.74
N ALA A 749 38.60 -3.41 -7.20
CA ALA A 749 39.19 -2.07 -7.23
C ALA A 749 40.52 -2.02 -6.45
N LEU A 750 40.54 -2.56 -5.21
CA LEU A 750 41.77 -2.65 -4.42
C LEU A 750 42.86 -3.46 -5.11
N GLN A 751 42.49 -4.46 -5.90
CA GLN A 751 43.44 -5.23 -6.69
C GLN A 751 44.06 -4.39 -7.82
N SER A 752 43.27 -3.56 -8.51
CA SER A 752 43.76 -2.69 -9.59
C SER A 752 44.72 -1.60 -9.10
N GLU A 753 44.55 -1.13 -7.86
CA GLU A 753 45.42 -0.12 -7.24
C GLU A 753 46.76 -0.70 -6.73
N ARG A 754 46.90 -2.04 -6.67
CA ARG A 754 48.15 -2.69 -6.26
C ARG A 754 49.19 -2.67 -7.37
N VAL A 755 49.87 -1.54 -7.50
CA VAL A 755 51.06 -1.44 -8.38
C VAL A 755 52.34 -1.92 -7.67
N VAL A 756 52.35 -2.11 -6.34
CA VAL A 756 53.61 -2.29 -5.55
C VAL A 756 53.64 -3.49 -4.59
N SER A 757 52.51 -4.06 -4.15
CA SER A 757 52.50 -5.14 -3.12
C SER A 757 52.46 -6.55 -3.73
N LYS A 758 53.37 -7.43 -3.26
CA LYS A 758 53.54 -8.81 -3.75
C LYS A 758 52.57 -9.84 -3.15
N THR A 759 51.78 -9.48 -2.14
CA THR A 759 50.92 -10.43 -1.41
C THR A 759 49.51 -9.91 -1.22
N VAL A 760 48.56 -10.85 -1.13
CA VAL A 760 47.16 -10.60 -0.80
C VAL A 760 47.06 -9.96 0.59
N SER A 761 46.43 -8.78 0.67
CA SER A 761 46.20 -8.07 1.93
C SER A 761 45.05 -8.69 2.73
N THR A 762 45.13 -8.55 4.05
CA THR A 762 44.06 -9.00 4.96
C THR A 762 42.73 -8.29 4.69
N ALA A 763 42.77 -7.01 4.29
CA ALA A 763 41.58 -6.23 3.94
C ALA A 763 40.85 -6.82 2.71
N GLU A 764 41.60 -7.25 1.68
CA GLU A 764 41.01 -7.87 0.49
C GLU A 764 40.36 -9.23 0.83
N GLN A 765 41.02 -10.06 1.64
CA GLN A 765 40.45 -11.32 2.12
C GLN A 765 39.17 -11.12 2.96
N GLN A 766 39.10 -10.04 3.72
CA GLN A 766 37.89 -9.69 4.48
C GLN A 766 36.73 -9.35 3.54
N LEU A 767 36.98 -8.58 2.47
CA LEU A 767 35.97 -8.28 1.45
C LEU A 767 35.49 -9.55 0.72
N TRP A 768 36.39 -10.47 0.39
CA TRP A 768 36.00 -11.76 -0.19
C TRP A 768 35.09 -12.56 0.75
N LYS A 769 35.42 -12.62 2.04
CA LYS A 769 34.61 -13.32 3.05
C LYS A 769 33.23 -12.69 3.19
N LYS A 770 33.15 -11.35 3.23
CA LYS A 770 31.89 -10.61 3.28
C LYS A 770 31.04 -10.89 2.03
N SER A 771 31.63 -10.77 0.84
CA SER A 771 30.98 -11.04 -0.44
C SER A 771 30.45 -12.48 -0.52
N PHE A 772 31.31 -13.46 -0.21
CA PHE A 772 30.95 -14.87 -0.19
C PHE A 772 29.80 -15.19 0.77
N SER A 773 29.87 -14.67 2.01
CA SER A 773 28.80 -14.89 3.00
C SER A 773 27.47 -14.32 2.53
N CYS A 774 27.48 -13.18 1.84
CA CYS A 774 26.26 -12.60 1.28
C CYS A 774 25.68 -13.50 0.18
N PHE A 775 26.50 -13.96 -0.77
CA PHE A 775 26.03 -14.85 -1.83
C PHE A 775 25.53 -16.19 -1.30
N GLU A 776 26.24 -16.84 -0.37
CA GLU A 776 25.83 -18.11 0.23
C GLU A 776 24.47 -18.00 0.92
N LYS A 777 24.33 -16.96 1.75
CA LYS A 777 23.07 -16.67 2.44
C LYS A 777 21.94 -16.26 1.47
N GLY A 778 22.26 -15.63 0.35
CA GLY A 778 21.29 -15.28 -0.69
C GLY A 778 20.81 -16.49 -1.48
N ILE A 779 21.72 -17.42 -1.81
CA ILE A 779 21.39 -18.70 -2.46
C ILE A 779 20.40 -19.48 -1.59
N HIS A 780 20.67 -19.61 -0.29
CA HIS A 780 19.75 -20.27 0.64
C HIS A 780 18.35 -19.64 0.65
N ASN A 781 18.24 -18.31 0.56
CA ASN A 781 16.94 -17.63 0.50
C ASN A 781 16.15 -18.00 -0.77
N PHE A 782 16.81 -18.05 -1.93
CA PHE A 782 16.17 -18.42 -3.20
C PHE A 782 15.84 -19.92 -3.28
N GLU A 783 16.72 -20.78 -2.77
CA GLU A 783 16.46 -22.22 -2.65
C GLU A 783 15.27 -22.51 -1.73
N SER A 784 15.06 -21.71 -0.68
CA SER A 784 13.91 -21.85 0.23
C SER A 784 12.55 -21.53 -0.40
N ILE A 785 12.54 -20.88 -1.57
CA ILE A 785 11.32 -20.52 -2.33
C ILE A 785 11.33 -21.12 -3.75
N ASP A 786 12.21 -22.10 -4.01
CA ASP A 786 12.36 -22.78 -5.30
C ASP A 786 12.65 -21.83 -6.50
N ASP A 787 13.28 -20.66 -6.26
CA ASP A 787 13.68 -19.71 -7.30
C ASP A 787 15.06 -20.07 -7.88
N ALA A 788 15.09 -21.10 -8.72
CA ALA A 788 16.31 -21.60 -9.35
C ALA A 788 17.04 -20.56 -10.22
N THR A 789 16.31 -19.61 -10.81
CA THR A 789 16.89 -18.59 -11.69
C THR A 789 17.78 -17.64 -10.90
N ASN A 790 17.25 -17.08 -9.82
CA ASN A 790 18.01 -16.15 -8.99
C ASN A 790 19.12 -16.87 -8.21
N ALA A 791 18.88 -18.11 -7.73
CA ALA A 791 19.94 -18.92 -7.15
C ALA A 791 21.12 -19.14 -8.14
N ALA A 792 20.83 -19.43 -9.41
CA ALA A 792 21.85 -19.58 -10.45
C ALA A 792 22.63 -18.29 -10.72
N LEU A 793 21.99 -17.11 -10.67
CA LEU A 793 22.67 -15.82 -10.79
C LEU A 793 23.65 -15.57 -9.64
N LEU A 794 23.29 -15.90 -8.39
CA LEU A 794 24.20 -15.76 -7.25
C LEU A 794 25.34 -16.78 -7.31
N LEU A 795 25.08 -18.01 -7.78
CA LEU A 795 26.14 -18.99 -8.05
C LEU A 795 27.11 -18.49 -9.12
N CYS A 796 26.59 -17.85 -10.18
CA CYS A 796 27.40 -17.22 -11.22
C CYS A 796 28.27 -16.08 -10.66
N ASN A 797 27.72 -15.21 -9.81
CA ASN A 797 28.46 -14.15 -9.12
C ASN A 797 29.49 -14.70 -8.13
N THR A 798 29.19 -15.81 -7.45
CA THR A 798 30.15 -16.52 -6.60
C THR A 798 31.32 -17.07 -7.41
N GLY A 799 31.04 -17.61 -8.60
CA GLY A 799 32.08 -18.02 -9.55
C GLY A 799 32.98 -16.85 -9.99
N ARG A 800 32.38 -15.68 -10.27
CA ARG A 800 33.12 -14.46 -10.59
C ARG A 800 34.00 -13.99 -9.44
N LEU A 801 33.50 -14.02 -8.20
CA LEU A 801 34.29 -13.73 -7.01
C LEU A 801 35.51 -14.66 -6.90
N MET A 802 35.34 -15.96 -7.12
CA MET A 802 36.46 -16.91 -7.11
C MET A 802 37.52 -16.56 -8.17
N ARG A 803 37.12 -16.09 -9.36
CA ARG A 803 38.08 -15.62 -10.38
C ARG A 803 38.87 -14.39 -9.90
N ILE A 804 38.22 -13.44 -9.22
CA ILE A 804 38.89 -12.27 -8.63
C ILE A 804 39.90 -12.73 -7.58
N CYS A 805 39.51 -13.67 -6.70
CA CYS A 805 40.44 -14.27 -5.73
C CYS A 805 41.65 -14.92 -6.43
N ALA A 806 41.43 -15.65 -7.53
CA ALA A 806 42.51 -16.24 -8.31
C ALA A 806 43.46 -15.16 -8.86
N GLN A 807 42.91 -14.11 -9.46
CA GLN A 807 43.70 -13.01 -10.02
C GLN A 807 44.52 -12.27 -8.95
N ALA A 808 44.02 -12.16 -7.72
CA ALA A 808 44.77 -11.52 -6.63
C ALA A 808 46.02 -12.31 -6.20
N HIS A 809 46.05 -13.61 -6.48
CA HIS A 809 47.23 -14.46 -6.29
C HIS A 809 48.23 -14.42 -7.46
N CYS A 810 47.95 -13.62 -8.50
CA CYS A 810 48.90 -13.35 -9.58
C CYS A 810 50.17 -12.67 -9.03
N GLY A 811 51.31 -13.36 -9.09
CA GLY A 811 52.57 -12.83 -8.57
C GLY A 811 53.13 -11.67 -9.41
N ALA A 812 53.40 -10.53 -8.78
CA ALA A 812 54.13 -9.38 -9.35
C ALA A 812 55.65 -9.63 -9.41
N GLY A 813 56.06 -10.75 -10.01
CA GLY A 813 57.45 -11.07 -10.31
C GLY A 813 57.90 -10.41 -11.62
N ASP A 814 59.23 -10.32 -11.81
CA ASP A 814 59.84 -10.08 -13.12
C ASP A 814 59.16 -11.01 -14.15
N GLU A 815 58.60 -10.45 -15.24
CA GLU A 815 57.75 -11.20 -16.19
C GLU A 815 58.42 -12.50 -16.66
N PHE A 816 59.76 -12.51 -16.70
CA PHE A 816 60.60 -13.64 -17.08
C PHE A 816 60.68 -14.81 -16.08
N LYS A 817 60.21 -14.65 -14.84
CA LYS A 817 60.28 -15.67 -13.77
C LYS A 817 58.93 -16.04 -13.15
N ARG A 818 57.82 -15.51 -13.67
CA ARG A 818 56.48 -15.81 -13.15
C ARG A 818 56.04 -17.21 -13.55
N GLU A 819 55.50 -17.95 -12.59
CA GLU A 819 54.82 -19.24 -12.81
C GLU A 819 53.39 -19.19 -12.26
N PHE A 820 52.46 -19.89 -12.91
CA PHE A 820 51.08 -20.06 -12.48
C PHE A 820 51.02 -20.78 -11.13
N SER A 821 50.45 -20.13 -10.13
CA SER A 821 50.43 -20.60 -8.74
C SER A 821 49.35 -21.66 -8.47
N PRO A 822 49.55 -22.56 -7.48
CA PRO A 822 48.54 -23.52 -7.06
C PRO A 822 47.33 -22.82 -6.45
N GLU A 823 47.52 -21.64 -5.85
CA GLU A 823 46.45 -20.79 -5.34
C GLU A 823 45.57 -20.25 -6.47
N GLU A 824 46.15 -19.72 -7.55
CA GLU A 824 45.41 -19.36 -8.77
C GLU A 824 44.59 -20.55 -9.28
N GLY A 825 45.24 -21.71 -9.43
CA GLY A 825 44.57 -22.95 -9.86
C GLY A 825 43.43 -23.38 -8.95
N LEU A 826 43.60 -23.31 -7.63
CA LEU A 826 42.57 -23.65 -6.66
C LEU A 826 41.31 -22.80 -6.84
N TYR A 827 41.48 -21.48 -6.94
CA TYR A 827 40.35 -20.56 -7.05
C TYR A 827 39.66 -20.64 -8.42
N TYR A 828 40.40 -20.83 -9.52
CA TYR A 828 39.78 -21.09 -10.82
C TYR A 828 38.97 -22.39 -10.84
N ASN A 829 39.44 -23.46 -10.21
CA ASN A 829 38.67 -24.70 -10.09
C ASN A 829 37.40 -24.50 -9.23
N LYS A 830 37.49 -23.74 -8.13
CA LYS A 830 36.29 -23.36 -7.35
C LYS A 830 35.30 -22.56 -8.19
N ALA A 831 35.77 -21.63 -9.02
CA ALA A 831 34.91 -20.87 -9.92
C ALA A 831 34.13 -21.81 -10.87
N VAL A 832 34.84 -22.75 -11.49
CA VAL A 832 34.25 -23.80 -12.33
C VAL A 832 33.17 -24.58 -11.59
N ASP A 833 33.43 -25.01 -10.35
CA ASP A 833 32.46 -25.77 -9.55
C ASP A 833 31.16 -24.98 -9.33
N TYR A 834 31.25 -23.67 -9.07
CA TYR A 834 30.07 -22.81 -8.89
C TYR A 834 29.29 -22.60 -10.19
N TYR A 835 29.95 -22.39 -11.32
CA TYR A 835 29.27 -22.30 -12.61
C TYR A 835 28.59 -23.62 -13.01
N LEU A 836 29.23 -24.76 -12.74
CA LEU A 836 28.62 -26.08 -12.97
C LEU A 836 27.44 -26.34 -12.02
N LYS A 837 27.48 -25.84 -10.78
CA LYS A 837 26.30 -25.83 -9.88
C LYS A 837 25.17 -24.97 -10.45
N ALA A 838 25.48 -23.78 -10.97
CA ALA A 838 24.48 -22.90 -11.60
C ALA A 838 23.78 -23.58 -12.79
N LEU A 839 24.54 -24.21 -13.71
CA LEU A 839 23.95 -24.96 -14.83
C LEU A 839 23.07 -26.13 -14.37
N ARG A 840 23.47 -26.85 -13.32
CA ARG A 840 22.66 -27.92 -12.73
C ARG A 840 21.35 -27.41 -12.14
N SER A 841 21.37 -26.24 -11.51
CA SER A 841 20.18 -25.60 -10.94
C SER A 841 19.20 -25.15 -12.03
N LEU A 842 19.69 -24.63 -13.16
CA LEU A 842 18.85 -24.22 -14.30
C LEU A 842 18.26 -25.42 -15.07
N GLY A 843 18.89 -26.59 -15.01
CA GLY A 843 18.44 -27.83 -15.63
C GLY A 843 18.68 -27.87 -17.14
N THR A 844 17.88 -27.15 -17.92
CA THR A 844 17.96 -27.11 -19.39
C THR A 844 18.03 -25.68 -19.90
N ARG A 845 18.48 -25.48 -21.14
CA ARG A 845 18.55 -24.15 -21.76
C ARG A 845 17.18 -23.53 -21.98
N ASP A 846 16.16 -24.33 -22.23
CA ASP A 846 14.83 -23.86 -22.68
C ASP A 846 14.06 -23.09 -21.61
N THR A 847 14.37 -23.30 -20.33
CA THR A 847 13.71 -22.62 -19.21
C THR A 847 14.14 -21.15 -19.09
N HIS A 848 15.45 -20.89 -19.13
CA HIS A 848 16.03 -19.55 -18.96
C HIS A 848 17.23 -19.31 -19.90
N PRO A 849 17.00 -19.11 -21.21
CA PRO A 849 18.08 -19.06 -22.21
C PRO A 849 19.13 -17.98 -21.94
N ALA A 850 18.70 -16.77 -21.53
CA ALA A 850 19.61 -15.66 -21.28
C ALA A 850 20.58 -15.93 -20.12
N VAL A 851 20.08 -16.50 -19.01
CA VAL A 851 20.90 -16.84 -17.84
C VAL A 851 21.81 -18.01 -18.17
N TRP A 852 21.29 -19.04 -18.84
CA TRP A 852 22.07 -20.20 -19.30
C TRP A 852 23.25 -19.79 -20.19
N ASP A 853 22.98 -18.95 -21.20
CA ASP A 853 23.99 -18.47 -22.14
C ASP A 853 25.03 -17.57 -21.42
N SER A 854 24.63 -16.86 -20.36
CA SER A 854 25.54 -16.11 -19.47
C SER A 854 26.46 -17.01 -18.66
N VAL A 855 25.91 -18.04 -18.01
CA VAL A 855 26.71 -18.98 -17.22
C VAL A 855 27.69 -19.75 -18.11
N ASN A 856 27.29 -20.18 -19.31
CA ASN A 856 28.19 -20.84 -20.26
C ASN A 856 29.31 -19.92 -20.72
N TRP A 857 29.01 -18.65 -21.01
CA TRP A 857 30.01 -17.67 -21.38
C TRP A 857 31.05 -17.47 -20.26
N GLU A 858 30.61 -17.32 -19.02
CA GLU A 858 31.49 -17.15 -17.86
C GLU A 858 32.33 -18.42 -17.59
N LEU A 859 31.72 -19.61 -17.72
CA LEU A 859 32.43 -20.88 -17.59
C LEU A 859 33.49 -21.07 -18.69
N SER A 860 33.13 -20.78 -19.94
CA SER A 860 34.06 -20.78 -21.07
C SER A 860 35.22 -19.81 -20.85
N THR A 861 34.92 -18.60 -20.35
CA THR A 861 35.92 -17.58 -20.01
C THR A 861 36.87 -18.07 -18.93
N THR A 862 36.35 -18.72 -17.89
CA THR A 862 37.15 -19.26 -16.78
C THR A 862 38.15 -20.30 -17.24
N TYR A 863 37.69 -21.30 -18.03
CA TYR A 863 38.58 -22.31 -18.58
C TYR A 863 39.61 -21.70 -19.53
N PHE A 864 39.21 -20.74 -20.37
CA PHE A 864 40.10 -20.06 -21.29
C PHE A 864 41.21 -19.32 -20.54
N THR A 865 40.85 -18.46 -19.59
CA THR A 865 41.82 -17.68 -18.81
C THR A 865 42.76 -18.58 -18.02
N MET A 866 42.25 -19.62 -17.38
CA MET A 866 43.09 -20.58 -16.65
C MET A 866 44.08 -21.27 -17.59
N ALA A 867 43.62 -21.74 -18.75
CA ALA A 867 44.47 -22.42 -19.72
C ALA A 867 45.52 -21.48 -20.34
N THR A 868 45.17 -20.23 -20.65
CA THR A 868 46.14 -19.24 -21.15
C THR A 868 47.20 -18.94 -20.11
N LEU A 869 46.83 -18.74 -18.85
CA LEU A 869 47.78 -18.47 -17.77
C LEU A 869 48.70 -19.67 -17.52
N GLN A 870 48.17 -20.89 -17.54
CA GLN A 870 48.96 -22.12 -17.44
C GLN A 870 49.93 -22.31 -18.62
N GLN A 871 49.55 -21.84 -19.81
CA GLN A 871 50.38 -21.93 -21.00
C GLN A 871 51.47 -20.84 -21.03
N ASP A 872 51.14 -19.60 -20.68
CA ASP A 872 52.05 -18.45 -20.74
C ASP A 872 53.02 -18.43 -19.55
N TYR A 873 52.57 -18.89 -18.39
CA TYR A 873 53.34 -18.95 -17.13
C TYR A 873 53.42 -20.39 -16.62
N ALA A 874 53.86 -21.31 -17.49
CA ALA A 874 53.94 -22.74 -17.18
C ALA A 874 54.74 -23.02 -15.88
N PRO A 875 54.19 -23.73 -14.88
CA PRO A 875 54.85 -24.00 -13.60
C PRO A 875 55.87 -25.13 -13.70
N LEU A 876 56.92 -24.91 -14.50
CA LEU A 876 57.96 -25.90 -14.84
C LEU A 876 58.82 -26.29 -13.65
N SER A 877 58.86 -25.47 -12.60
CA SER A 877 59.50 -25.84 -11.32
C SER A 877 58.81 -27.01 -10.60
N ARG A 878 57.53 -27.26 -10.89
CA ARG A 878 56.68 -28.25 -10.17
C ARG A 878 56.10 -29.33 -11.05
N LYS A 879 55.87 -29.06 -12.34
CA LYS A 879 55.23 -29.99 -13.27
C LYS A 879 56.08 -30.17 -14.52
N ALA A 880 56.08 -31.39 -15.05
CA ALA A 880 56.68 -31.68 -16.34
C ALA A 880 55.94 -30.94 -17.47
N GLN A 881 56.66 -30.49 -18.48
CA GLN A 881 56.12 -29.79 -19.65
C GLN A 881 54.95 -30.57 -20.30
N GLU A 882 55.11 -31.88 -20.52
CA GLU A 882 54.08 -32.73 -21.13
C GLU A 882 52.77 -32.76 -20.32
N GLN A 883 52.88 -32.76 -18.99
CA GLN A 883 51.73 -32.73 -18.11
C GLN A 883 51.00 -31.38 -18.18
N ILE A 884 51.74 -30.28 -18.27
CA ILE A 884 51.17 -28.93 -18.42
C ILE A 884 50.46 -28.81 -19.77
N GLU A 885 51.08 -29.27 -20.86
CA GLU A 885 50.49 -29.25 -22.20
C GLU A 885 49.19 -30.06 -22.27
N LYS A 886 49.13 -31.21 -21.59
CA LYS A 886 47.91 -32.00 -21.46
C LYS A 886 46.82 -31.25 -20.70
N GLU A 887 47.13 -30.67 -19.55
CA GLU A 887 46.17 -29.90 -18.74
C GLU A 887 45.63 -28.67 -19.50
N VAL A 888 46.51 -27.94 -20.18
CA VAL A 888 46.15 -26.80 -21.05
C VAL A 888 45.23 -27.28 -22.18
N SER A 889 45.56 -28.37 -22.86
CA SER A 889 44.72 -28.94 -23.92
C SER A 889 43.32 -29.31 -23.40
N GLU A 890 43.24 -29.98 -22.26
CA GLU A 890 41.96 -30.37 -21.66
C GLU A 890 41.12 -29.15 -21.27
N ALA A 891 41.73 -28.13 -20.65
CA ALA A 891 41.04 -26.90 -20.27
C ALA A 891 40.58 -26.09 -21.50
N MET A 892 41.41 -25.98 -22.54
CA MET A 892 41.05 -25.34 -23.82
C MET A 892 39.89 -26.06 -24.51
N MET A 893 39.90 -27.39 -24.53
CA MET A 893 38.78 -28.17 -25.09
C MET A 893 37.49 -28.03 -24.27
N LYS A 894 37.59 -27.94 -22.95
CA LYS A 894 36.44 -27.61 -22.09
C LYS A 894 35.92 -26.20 -22.35
N SER A 895 36.80 -25.22 -22.55
CA SER A 895 36.40 -23.86 -22.91
C SER A 895 35.61 -23.83 -24.23
N LEU A 896 36.07 -24.57 -25.25
CA LEU A 896 35.35 -24.73 -26.53
C LEU A 896 33.99 -25.38 -26.36
N LYS A 897 33.86 -26.40 -25.49
CA LYS A 897 32.57 -27.07 -25.23
C LYS A 897 31.48 -26.10 -24.76
N TYR A 898 31.85 -25.10 -23.97
CA TYR A 898 30.92 -24.09 -23.43
C TYR A 898 30.89 -22.79 -24.26
N CYS A 899 31.57 -22.77 -25.40
CA CYS A 899 31.65 -21.63 -26.31
C CYS A 899 30.78 -21.90 -27.54
N ASP A 900 29.57 -21.35 -27.57
CA ASP A 900 28.64 -21.59 -28.67
C ASP A 900 28.99 -20.74 -29.90
N VAL A 901 29.48 -21.39 -30.96
CA VAL A 901 29.90 -20.76 -32.21
C VAL A 901 28.81 -20.79 -33.29
N ASP A 902 27.80 -21.64 -33.12
CA ASP A 902 26.83 -21.98 -34.16
C ASP A 902 25.51 -21.23 -33.97
N LEU A 903 25.06 -21.03 -32.72
CA LEU A 903 23.84 -20.29 -32.44
C LEU A 903 24.00 -18.79 -32.69
N VAL A 904 23.08 -18.24 -33.48
CA VAL A 904 23.00 -16.80 -33.74
C VAL A 904 22.57 -16.09 -32.46
N SER A 905 23.50 -15.35 -31.86
CA SER A 905 23.29 -14.55 -30.65
C SER A 905 24.17 -13.31 -30.68
N ALA A 906 23.86 -12.31 -29.85
CA ALA A 906 24.71 -11.11 -29.72
C ALA A 906 26.16 -11.44 -29.31
N ARG A 907 26.40 -12.59 -28.67
CA ARG A 907 27.73 -13.05 -28.26
C ARG A 907 28.42 -13.93 -29.30
N GLN A 908 27.75 -14.30 -30.39
CA GLN A 908 28.31 -15.22 -31.40
C GLN A 908 29.69 -14.76 -31.94
N PRO A 909 29.91 -13.47 -32.29
CA PRO A 909 31.23 -13.02 -32.75
C PRO A 909 32.32 -13.18 -31.68
N LEU A 910 31.98 -12.92 -30.41
CA LEU A 910 32.89 -13.09 -29.27
C LEU A 910 33.23 -14.57 -29.03
N CYS A 911 32.25 -15.47 -29.15
CA CYS A 911 32.45 -16.91 -29.09
C CYS A 911 33.33 -17.41 -30.24
N GLN A 912 33.07 -16.95 -31.46
CA GLN A 912 33.88 -17.31 -32.63
C GLN A 912 35.33 -16.83 -32.49
N TYR A 913 35.54 -15.60 -32.00
CA TYR A 913 36.87 -15.07 -31.74
C TYR A 913 37.63 -15.87 -30.68
N ARG A 914 36.97 -16.20 -29.56
CA ARG A 914 37.57 -17.06 -28.52
C ARG A 914 37.90 -18.45 -29.07
N ALA A 915 36.99 -19.08 -29.80
CA ALA A 915 37.22 -20.40 -30.39
C ALA A 915 38.39 -20.38 -31.39
N ALA A 916 38.47 -19.34 -32.22
CA ALA A 916 39.58 -19.12 -33.15
C ALA A 916 40.92 -18.99 -32.41
N THR A 917 40.93 -18.21 -31.33
CA THR A 917 42.11 -18.00 -30.47
C THR A 917 42.54 -19.28 -29.77
N ILE A 918 41.60 -20.06 -29.22
CA ILE A 918 41.89 -21.36 -28.60
C ILE A 918 42.54 -22.30 -29.62
N HIS A 919 41.97 -22.41 -30.82
CA HIS A 919 42.53 -23.24 -31.87
C HIS A 919 43.91 -22.76 -32.33
N HIS A 920 44.13 -21.44 -32.44
CA HIS A 920 45.45 -20.90 -32.73
C HIS A 920 46.45 -21.31 -31.64
N ARG A 921 46.15 -21.08 -30.36
CA ARG A 921 47.05 -21.39 -29.24
C ARG A 921 47.36 -22.89 -29.12
N LEU A 922 46.38 -23.76 -29.34
CA LEU A 922 46.60 -25.21 -29.40
C LEU A 922 47.50 -25.61 -30.58
N ALA A 923 47.29 -25.00 -31.75
CA ALA A 923 48.10 -25.28 -32.93
C ALA A 923 49.57 -24.88 -32.72
N SER A 924 49.81 -23.68 -32.19
CA SER A 924 51.16 -23.17 -31.90
C SER A 924 51.84 -23.99 -30.81
N MET A 925 51.09 -24.47 -29.80
CA MET A 925 51.60 -25.41 -28.80
C MET A 925 52.06 -26.71 -29.44
N TYR A 926 51.19 -27.43 -30.16
CA TYR A 926 51.56 -28.70 -30.79
C TYR A 926 52.67 -28.55 -31.84
N HIS A 927 52.74 -27.41 -32.53
CA HIS A 927 53.84 -27.07 -33.41
C HIS A 927 55.16 -26.94 -32.63
N SER A 928 55.15 -26.28 -31.47
CA SER A 928 56.31 -26.21 -30.57
C SER A 928 56.71 -27.60 -30.04
N CYS A 929 55.74 -28.41 -29.58
CA CYS A 929 55.97 -29.79 -29.13
C CYS A 929 56.62 -30.61 -30.25
N LEU A 930 56.13 -30.51 -31.50
CA LEU A 930 56.71 -31.20 -32.65
C LEU A 930 58.17 -30.80 -32.92
N ARG A 931 58.50 -29.50 -32.74
CA ARG A 931 59.86 -29.00 -32.96
C ARG A 931 60.83 -29.50 -31.89
N ASN A 932 60.35 -29.64 -30.66
CA ASN A 932 61.18 -30.01 -29.51
C ASN A 932 61.20 -31.54 -29.26
N GLN A 933 60.26 -32.31 -29.81
CA GLN A 933 60.17 -33.77 -29.62
C GLN A 933 61.32 -34.51 -30.31
N VAL A 934 62.07 -35.31 -29.54
CA VAL A 934 63.16 -36.18 -30.04
C VAL A 934 62.77 -37.66 -29.88
N GLY A 935 62.98 -38.46 -30.93
CA GLY A 935 62.99 -39.93 -30.85
C GLY A 935 61.66 -40.68 -30.94
N ASP A 936 60.51 -40.08 -30.60
CA ASP A 936 59.19 -40.72 -30.71
C ASP A 936 58.45 -40.31 -31.99
N GLU A 937 58.56 -41.15 -33.03
CA GLU A 937 57.92 -40.93 -34.33
C GLU A 937 56.38 -40.99 -34.30
N HIS A 938 55.80 -41.78 -33.38
CA HIS A 938 54.34 -41.86 -33.25
C HIS A 938 53.79 -40.54 -32.69
N LEU A 939 54.40 -40.04 -31.62
CA LEU A 939 54.01 -38.78 -31.00
C LEU A 939 54.29 -37.57 -31.92
N ARG A 940 55.41 -37.57 -32.66
CA ARG A 940 55.68 -36.56 -33.69
C ARG A 940 54.61 -36.57 -34.78
N LYS A 941 54.19 -37.74 -35.26
CA LYS A 941 53.09 -37.84 -36.23
C LYS A 941 51.78 -37.30 -35.66
N GLN A 942 51.48 -37.59 -34.40
CA GLN A 942 50.29 -37.09 -33.71
C GLN A 942 50.29 -35.57 -33.56
N HIS A 943 51.37 -34.98 -33.01
CA HIS A 943 51.51 -33.52 -32.88
C HIS A 943 51.40 -32.80 -34.22
N ARG A 944 51.96 -33.38 -35.28
CA ARG A 944 51.82 -32.83 -36.64
C ARG A 944 50.36 -32.78 -37.10
N VAL A 945 49.60 -33.86 -36.90
CA VAL A 945 48.18 -33.92 -37.29
C VAL A 945 47.35 -32.94 -36.47
N LEU A 946 47.62 -32.84 -35.17
CA LEU A 946 46.90 -31.92 -34.28
C LEU A 946 47.20 -30.45 -34.59
N ALA A 947 48.47 -30.10 -34.85
CA ALA A 947 48.85 -28.75 -35.24
C ALA A 947 48.15 -28.33 -36.55
N ASP A 948 48.16 -29.19 -37.57
CA ASP A 948 47.50 -28.90 -38.86
C ASP A 948 45.97 -28.75 -38.72
N LEU A 949 45.35 -29.64 -37.94
CA LEU A 949 43.92 -29.59 -37.64
C LEU A 949 43.53 -28.27 -36.98
N HIS A 950 44.23 -27.89 -35.92
CA HIS A 950 43.90 -26.70 -35.14
C HIS A 950 44.21 -25.40 -35.90
N TYR A 951 45.33 -25.33 -36.63
CA TYR A 951 45.61 -24.21 -37.52
C TYR A 951 44.52 -24.04 -38.58
N SER A 952 44.06 -25.13 -39.19
CA SER A 952 43.00 -25.10 -40.19
C SER A 952 41.67 -24.63 -39.61
N LYS A 953 41.32 -25.04 -38.38
CA LYS A 953 40.11 -24.56 -37.70
C LYS A 953 40.22 -23.08 -37.29
N ALA A 954 41.36 -22.64 -36.78
CA ALA A 954 41.60 -21.25 -36.40
C ALA A 954 41.42 -20.31 -37.61
N VAL A 955 42.03 -20.66 -38.75
CA VAL A 955 41.89 -19.89 -40.00
C VAL A 955 40.43 -19.79 -40.44
N LYS A 956 39.68 -20.91 -40.44
CA LYS A 956 38.26 -20.90 -40.82
C LYS A 956 37.45 -19.94 -39.96
N LEU A 957 37.66 -19.94 -38.64
CA LEU A 957 36.93 -19.06 -37.72
C LEU A 957 37.36 -17.60 -37.86
N PHE A 958 38.66 -17.31 -37.94
CA PHE A 958 39.13 -15.94 -38.16
C PHE A 958 38.70 -15.36 -39.52
N GLN A 959 38.47 -16.20 -40.53
CA GLN A 959 37.90 -15.76 -41.82
C GLN A 959 36.42 -15.36 -41.73
N LEU A 960 35.67 -15.88 -40.75
CA LEU A 960 34.29 -15.47 -40.52
C LEU A 960 34.21 -14.11 -39.81
N LEU A 961 35.28 -13.72 -39.10
CA LEU A 961 35.37 -12.49 -38.35
C LEU A 961 35.91 -11.37 -39.24
N LYS A 962 35.22 -10.23 -39.26
CA LYS A 962 35.65 -9.06 -40.05
C LYS A 962 36.73 -8.25 -39.34
N ASP A 963 36.71 -8.23 -38.01
CA ASP A 963 37.47 -7.29 -37.18
C ASP A 963 38.75 -7.91 -36.56
N ALA A 964 39.23 -9.03 -37.12
CA ALA A 964 40.45 -9.73 -36.63
C ALA A 964 41.47 -10.04 -37.75
N PRO A 965 41.82 -9.08 -38.64
CA PRO A 965 42.66 -9.38 -39.79
C PRO A 965 44.14 -9.59 -39.42
N CYS A 966 44.63 -8.99 -38.32
CA CYS A 966 45.99 -9.19 -37.81
C CYS A 966 46.18 -10.62 -37.29
N GLU A 967 45.21 -11.14 -36.54
CA GLU A 967 45.18 -12.50 -36.01
C GLU A 967 45.14 -13.51 -37.16
N LEU A 968 44.29 -13.27 -38.16
CA LEU A 968 44.23 -14.10 -39.37
C LEU A 968 45.58 -14.16 -40.08
N LEU A 969 46.23 -12.99 -40.27
CA LEU A 969 47.54 -12.91 -40.91
C LEU A 969 48.61 -13.64 -40.08
N ARG A 970 48.62 -13.46 -38.76
CA ARG A 970 49.52 -14.16 -37.83
C ARG A 970 49.37 -15.68 -37.93
N VAL A 971 48.14 -16.18 -37.86
CA VAL A 971 47.87 -17.63 -37.95
C VAL A 971 48.38 -18.20 -39.27
N GLN A 972 48.16 -17.51 -40.38
CA GLN A 972 48.64 -17.96 -41.69
C GLN A 972 50.17 -17.95 -41.80
N LEU A 973 50.83 -16.92 -41.26
CA LEU A 973 52.29 -16.85 -41.21
C LEU A 973 52.90 -17.97 -40.36
N GLU A 974 52.28 -18.32 -39.24
CA GLU A 974 52.70 -19.47 -38.44
C GLU A 974 52.49 -20.81 -39.16
N ARG A 975 51.41 -20.95 -39.94
CA ARG A 975 51.20 -22.12 -40.81
C ARG A 975 52.28 -22.23 -41.89
N VAL A 976 52.75 -21.10 -42.41
CA VAL A 976 53.88 -21.06 -43.34
C VAL A 976 55.16 -21.51 -42.64
N ALA A 977 55.43 -21.03 -41.43
CA ALA A 977 56.57 -21.49 -40.63
C ALA A 977 56.49 -23.00 -40.33
N PHE A 978 55.29 -23.52 -40.06
CA PHE A 978 55.04 -24.96 -39.88
C PHE A 978 55.34 -25.76 -41.16
N ALA A 979 54.95 -25.25 -42.34
CA ALA A 979 55.29 -25.87 -43.62
C ALA A 979 56.81 -25.81 -43.92
N GLU A 980 57.49 -24.71 -43.58
CA GLU A 980 58.95 -24.58 -43.69
C GLU A 980 59.68 -25.62 -42.83
N PHE A 981 59.21 -25.84 -41.60
CA PHE A 981 59.76 -26.85 -40.71
C PHE A 981 59.59 -28.27 -41.27
N GLN A 982 58.40 -28.58 -41.81
CA GLN A 982 58.13 -29.86 -42.48
C GLN A 982 59.02 -30.06 -43.71
N MET A 983 59.21 -29.02 -44.53
CA MET A 983 60.06 -29.07 -45.72
C MET A 983 61.52 -29.38 -45.34
N THR A 984 62.02 -28.79 -44.26
CA THR A 984 63.39 -29.02 -43.77
C THR A 984 63.60 -30.46 -43.33
N SER A 985 62.56 -31.11 -42.79
CA SER A 985 62.59 -32.50 -42.34
C SER A 985 62.50 -33.53 -43.48
N GLN A 986 62.27 -33.11 -44.73
CA GLN A 986 62.16 -34.00 -45.88
C GLN A 986 63.51 -34.18 -46.59
N ASN A 987 63.78 -35.39 -47.09
CA ASN A 987 65.01 -35.70 -47.83
C ASN A 987 64.83 -35.63 -49.36
N SER A 988 63.59 -35.73 -49.88
CA SER A 988 63.32 -35.74 -51.32
C SER A 988 63.05 -34.34 -51.90
N ASN A 989 63.67 -34.01 -53.04
CA ASN A 989 63.44 -32.72 -53.71
C ASN A 989 61.98 -32.56 -54.19
N ILE A 990 61.33 -33.65 -54.58
CA ILE A 990 59.92 -33.65 -55.00
C ILE A 990 59.00 -33.37 -53.81
N GLY A 991 59.27 -33.98 -52.64
CA GLY A 991 58.53 -33.69 -51.41
C GLY A 991 58.71 -32.22 -50.97
N LYS A 992 59.95 -31.73 -51.03
CA LYS A 992 60.27 -30.32 -50.70
C LYS A 992 59.51 -29.36 -51.62
N LEU A 993 59.50 -29.62 -52.93
CA LEU A 993 58.74 -28.82 -53.89
C LEU A 993 57.23 -28.84 -53.61
N LYS A 994 56.64 -30.00 -53.26
CA LYS A 994 55.23 -30.10 -52.90
C LYS A 994 54.89 -29.30 -51.64
N THR A 995 55.72 -29.40 -50.60
CA THR A 995 55.52 -28.67 -49.34
C THR A 995 55.70 -27.16 -49.55
N LEU A 996 56.67 -26.77 -50.37
CA LEU A 996 56.91 -25.38 -50.74
C LEU A 996 55.78 -24.77 -51.57
N SER A 997 55.23 -25.54 -52.51
CA SER A 997 54.03 -25.15 -53.26
C SER A 997 52.84 -24.94 -52.33
N GLY A 998 52.66 -25.81 -51.33
CA GLY A 998 51.65 -25.64 -50.29
C GLY A 998 51.88 -24.40 -49.42
N ALA A 999 53.13 -24.09 -49.06
CA ALA A 999 53.47 -22.88 -48.31
C ALA A 999 53.18 -21.61 -49.13
N LEU A 1000 53.49 -21.59 -50.42
CA LEU A 1000 53.15 -20.48 -51.32
C LEU A 1000 51.63 -20.32 -51.49
N ASP A 1001 50.86 -21.42 -51.52
CA ASP A 1001 49.39 -21.35 -51.53
C ASP A 1001 48.84 -20.75 -50.23
N ILE A 1002 49.41 -21.10 -49.06
CA ILE A 1002 49.06 -20.44 -47.78
C ILE A 1002 49.38 -18.94 -47.84
N MET A 1003 50.51 -18.55 -48.42
CA MET A 1003 50.87 -17.13 -48.61
C MET A 1003 49.85 -16.41 -49.51
N VAL A 1004 49.37 -17.04 -50.59
CA VAL A 1004 48.31 -16.46 -51.43
C VAL A 1004 47.02 -16.24 -50.62
N ARG A 1005 46.67 -17.17 -49.73
CA ARG A 1005 45.46 -17.05 -48.89
C ARG A 1005 45.52 -15.92 -47.87
N THR A 1006 46.69 -15.33 -47.57
CA THR A 1006 46.77 -14.12 -46.72
C THR A 1006 46.23 -12.87 -47.41
N LYS A 1007 46.01 -12.91 -48.73
CA LYS A 1007 45.41 -11.81 -49.50
C LYS A 1007 44.15 -11.27 -48.84
N HIS A 1008 43.29 -12.16 -48.34
CA HIS A 1008 42.06 -11.77 -47.67
C HIS A 1008 42.30 -10.90 -46.43
N ALA A 1009 43.28 -11.26 -45.59
CA ALA A 1009 43.65 -10.46 -44.43
C ALA A 1009 44.18 -9.08 -44.86
N PHE A 1010 45.04 -9.01 -45.88
CA PHE A 1010 45.53 -7.73 -46.41
C PHE A 1010 44.42 -6.85 -47.00
N GLN A 1011 43.37 -7.44 -47.60
CA GLN A 1011 42.22 -6.70 -48.08
C GLN A 1011 41.39 -6.09 -46.94
N LEU A 1012 41.23 -6.81 -45.83
CA LEU A 1012 40.57 -6.30 -44.63
C LEU A 1012 41.38 -5.16 -44.00
N ILE A 1013 42.70 -5.35 -43.80
CA ILE A 1013 43.61 -4.30 -43.28
C ILE A 1013 43.57 -3.07 -44.20
N ARG A 1014 43.60 -3.27 -45.52
CA ARG A 1014 43.50 -2.17 -46.48
C ARG A 1014 42.20 -1.39 -46.32
N LYS A 1015 41.08 -2.10 -46.15
CA LYS A 1015 39.75 -1.48 -46.00
C LYS A 1015 39.69 -0.62 -44.73
N GLU A 1016 40.13 -1.15 -43.59
CA GLU A 1016 40.18 -0.42 -42.32
C GLU A 1016 41.11 0.80 -42.41
N LEU A 1017 42.29 0.66 -43.04
CA LEU A 1017 43.21 1.78 -43.22
C LEU A 1017 42.58 2.91 -44.06
N VAL A 1018 41.80 2.58 -45.10
CA VAL A 1018 41.11 3.59 -45.94
C VAL A 1018 39.99 4.28 -45.16
N GLU A 1019 39.20 3.51 -44.39
CA GLU A 1019 38.10 4.06 -43.57
C GLU A 1019 38.61 4.99 -42.45
N GLU A 1020 39.80 4.75 -41.88
CA GLU A 1020 40.47 5.68 -40.96
C GLU A 1020 40.89 7.01 -41.61
N PHE A 1021 41.16 7.04 -42.91
CA PHE A 1021 41.56 8.27 -43.63
C PHE A 1021 40.36 9.15 -44.01
N ASP A 1022 39.16 8.58 -44.12
CA ASP A 1022 37.93 9.29 -44.56
C ASP A 1022 37.13 9.92 -43.39
N GLN A 1023 37.49 9.66 -42.13
CA GLN A 1023 36.83 10.29 -40.97
C GLN A 1023 37.32 11.73 -40.72
N PRO A 1024 36.43 12.75 -40.65
CA PRO A 1024 36.81 14.08 -40.20
C PRO A 1024 37.23 14.03 -38.74
N LYS A 1025 38.37 14.63 -38.40
CA LYS A 1025 38.83 14.79 -37.01
C LYS A 1025 37.84 15.66 -36.23
N SER A 1026 36.86 15.07 -35.56
CA SER A 1026 36.08 15.74 -34.51
C SER A 1026 36.75 15.48 -33.17
N GLU A 1027 37.38 16.51 -32.61
CA GLU A 1027 37.70 16.57 -31.19
C GLU A 1027 36.40 16.67 -30.37
N GLU A 1028 36.40 16.10 -29.18
CA GLU A 1028 35.35 16.15 -28.14
C GLU A 1028 34.23 15.09 -28.21
N THR A 1029 34.55 13.86 -27.81
CA THR A 1029 33.66 13.02 -27.00
C THR A 1029 34.49 11.95 -26.28
N PRO A 1030 34.27 11.68 -24.98
CA PRO A 1030 35.00 10.62 -24.28
C PRO A 1030 34.58 9.25 -24.86
N PRO A 1031 35.51 8.31 -25.07
CA PRO A 1031 35.20 7.05 -25.71
C PRO A 1031 34.29 6.20 -24.81
N ALA A 1032 33.16 5.75 -25.36
CA ALA A 1032 32.36 4.68 -24.77
C ALA A 1032 33.19 3.38 -24.75
N ALA A 1033 33.04 2.60 -23.68
CA ALA A 1033 33.87 1.42 -23.39
C ALA A 1033 33.75 0.23 -24.38
N ASP A 1034 32.97 0.38 -25.47
CA ASP A 1034 32.73 -0.64 -26.49
C ASP A 1034 33.13 -0.17 -27.91
N SER A 1035 34.10 0.74 -28.04
CA SER A 1035 34.70 1.05 -29.35
C SER A 1035 35.51 -0.13 -29.86
N SER A 1036 35.24 -0.59 -31.09
CA SER A 1036 36.04 -1.59 -31.83
C SER A 1036 37.54 -1.31 -31.69
N PRO A 1037 38.40 -2.33 -31.50
CA PRO A 1037 39.84 -2.10 -31.36
C PRO A 1037 40.36 -1.42 -32.63
N SER A 1038 40.83 -0.18 -32.49
CA SER A 1038 41.54 0.53 -33.56
C SER A 1038 42.69 -0.34 -34.09
N LEU A 1039 42.85 -0.45 -35.41
CA LEU A 1039 43.87 -1.27 -36.05
C LEU A 1039 45.27 -0.93 -35.49
N ASN A 1040 45.96 -1.92 -34.88
CA ASN A 1040 47.30 -1.71 -34.34
C ASN A 1040 48.35 -1.61 -35.46
N ARG A 1041 48.64 -0.38 -35.90
CA ARG A 1041 49.58 -0.08 -37.01
C ARG A 1041 50.98 -0.67 -36.78
N GLU A 1042 51.48 -0.70 -35.54
CA GLU A 1042 52.80 -1.29 -35.26
C GLU A 1042 52.82 -2.80 -35.48
N GLU A 1043 51.75 -3.47 -35.08
CA GLU A 1043 51.58 -4.91 -35.28
C GLU A 1043 51.47 -5.25 -36.76
N VAL A 1044 50.70 -4.47 -37.52
CA VAL A 1044 50.61 -4.62 -38.98
C VAL A 1044 51.98 -4.48 -39.63
N ILE A 1045 52.79 -3.49 -39.25
CA ILE A 1045 54.14 -3.29 -39.78
C ILE A 1045 55.04 -4.49 -39.46
N LYS A 1046 54.97 -5.01 -38.23
CA LYS A 1046 55.74 -6.20 -37.80
C LYS A 1046 55.33 -7.43 -38.63
N LEU A 1047 54.04 -7.72 -38.74
CA LEU A 1047 53.51 -8.85 -39.50
C LEU A 1047 53.84 -8.73 -40.99
N LEU A 1048 53.76 -7.53 -41.56
CA LEU A 1048 54.09 -7.24 -42.94
C LEU A 1048 55.58 -7.47 -43.22
N GLY A 1049 56.48 -7.04 -42.32
CA GLY A 1049 57.91 -7.34 -42.44
C GLY A 1049 58.23 -8.83 -42.37
N ILE A 1050 57.53 -9.58 -41.50
CA ILE A 1050 57.65 -11.05 -41.44
C ILE A 1050 57.15 -11.66 -42.76
N PHE A 1051 56.01 -11.20 -43.27
CA PHE A 1051 55.42 -11.69 -44.52
C PHE A 1051 56.36 -11.48 -45.72
N GLU A 1052 56.89 -10.28 -45.91
CA GLU A 1052 57.82 -9.94 -46.99
C GLU A 1052 59.09 -10.82 -46.94
N SER A 1053 59.66 -10.99 -45.75
CA SER A 1053 60.84 -11.82 -45.52
C SER A 1053 60.59 -13.29 -45.87
N ARG A 1054 59.46 -13.85 -45.42
CA ARG A 1054 59.08 -15.25 -45.69
C ARG A 1054 58.72 -15.48 -47.15
N LEU A 1055 57.99 -14.56 -47.79
CA LEU A 1055 57.65 -14.67 -49.22
C LEU A 1055 58.92 -14.68 -50.09
N SER A 1056 59.87 -13.79 -49.78
CA SER A 1056 61.18 -13.74 -50.44
C SER A 1056 61.94 -15.06 -50.28
N PHE A 1057 61.97 -15.60 -49.06
CA PHE A 1057 62.61 -16.90 -48.78
C PHE A 1057 61.97 -18.04 -49.58
N LEU A 1058 60.65 -18.19 -49.53
CA LEU A 1058 59.93 -19.28 -50.22
C LEU A 1058 60.11 -19.22 -51.74
N LEU A 1059 60.00 -18.03 -52.33
CA LEU A 1059 60.21 -17.83 -53.77
C LEU A 1059 61.66 -18.17 -54.16
N LEU A 1060 62.64 -17.75 -53.37
CA LEU A 1060 64.05 -18.07 -53.65
C LEU A 1060 64.32 -19.57 -53.55
N GLN A 1061 63.78 -20.26 -52.54
CA GLN A 1061 63.92 -21.72 -52.44
C GLN A 1061 63.23 -22.43 -53.61
N SER A 1062 62.09 -21.92 -54.06
CA SER A 1062 61.34 -22.49 -55.19
C SER A 1062 62.14 -22.37 -56.47
N ILE A 1063 62.70 -21.18 -56.72
CA ILE A 1063 63.58 -20.92 -57.87
C ILE A 1063 64.80 -21.84 -57.83
N LYS A 1064 65.45 -22.03 -56.67
CA LYS A 1064 66.63 -22.90 -56.52
C LYS A 1064 66.31 -24.35 -56.82
N LEU A 1065 65.23 -24.88 -56.24
CA LEU A 1065 64.82 -26.28 -56.43
C LEU A 1065 64.42 -26.53 -57.89
N LEU A 1066 63.52 -25.72 -58.47
CA LEU A 1066 63.08 -25.85 -59.87
C LEU A 1066 64.24 -25.68 -60.87
N SER A 1067 65.19 -24.77 -60.60
CA SER A 1067 66.39 -24.61 -61.44
C SER A 1067 67.35 -25.80 -61.35
N SER A 1068 67.35 -26.54 -60.23
CA SER A 1068 68.14 -27.76 -60.06
C SER A 1068 67.51 -28.97 -60.74
N THR A 1069 66.17 -29.06 -60.77
CA THR A 1069 65.41 -30.11 -61.47
C THR A 1069 65.53 -29.98 -62.99
N LYS A 1070 65.56 -28.74 -63.50
CA LYS A 1070 65.77 -28.43 -64.93
C LYS A 1070 67.11 -28.92 -65.49
N LYS A 1071 68.13 -29.13 -64.64
CA LYS A 1071 69.42 -29.73 -65.03
C LYS A 1071 69.39 -31.25 -65.15
N LYS A 1072 68.33 -31.93 -64.66
CA LYS A 1072 68.24 -33.40 -64.59
C LYS A 1072 67.18 -34.02 -65.51
N THR A 1073 66.21 -33.24 -66.02
CA THR A 1073 65.09 -33.76 -66.84
C THR A 1073 64.70 -32.74 -67.91
N SER A 1074 64.61 -33.17 -69.18
CA SER A 1074 64.23 -32.33 -70.31
C SER A 1074 62.72 -32.01 -70.31
N SER A 1075 62.42 -30.71 -70.16
CA SER A 1075 61.16 -29.99 -70.41
C SER A 1075 59.86 -30.53 -69.77
N ASN A 1076 59.55 -30.04 -68.56
CA ASN A 1076 58.17 -29.97 -68.07
C ASN A 1076 57.68 -28.51 -68.25
N LEU A 1077 56.76 -28.27 -69.18
CA LEU A 1077 56.33 -26.90 -69.59
C LEU A 1077 55.70 -26.12 -68.42
N GLU A 1078 54.99 -26.80 -67.54
CA GLU A 1078 54.32 -26.20 -66.37
C GLU A 1078 55.33 -25.70 -65.32
N GLU A 1079 56.35 -26.49 -64.99
CA GLU A 1079 57.42 -26.10 -64.06
C GLU A 1079 58.22 -24.88 -64.57
N ASP A 1080 58.35 -24.76 -65.90
CA ASP A 1080 59.04 -23.63 -66.55
C ASP A 1080 58.23 -22.33 -66.49
N VAL A 1081 56.90 -22.40 -66.56
CA VAL A 1081 56.01 -21.24 -66.37
C VAL A 1081 56.03 -20.80 -64.91
N VAL A 1082 55.96 -21.73 -63.95
CA VAL A 1082 56.05 -21.45 -62.52
C VAL A 1082 57.41 -20.84 -62.16
N LEU A 1083 58.50 -21.35 -62.72
CA LEU A 1083 59.86 -20.81 -62.50
C LEU A 1083 60.00 -19.37 -63.01
N LYS A 1084 59.47 -19.06 -64.20
CA LYS A 1084 59.48 -17.68 -64.75
C LYS A 1084 58.66 -16.74 -63.87
N THR A 1085 57.46 -17.16 -63.49
CA THR A 1085 56.55 -16.39 -62.64
C THR A 1085 57.16 -16.11 -61.26
N ASN A 1086 57.75 -17.12 -60.62
CA ASN A 1086 58.40 -16.96 -59.31
C ASN A 1086 59.60 -15.99 -59.37
N LYS A 1087 60.41 -16.04 -60.44
CA LYS A 1087 61.53 -15.08 -60.65
C LYS A 1087 61.03 -13.65 -60.81
N GLN A 1088 59.94 -13.45 -61.56
CA GLN A 1088 59.35 -12.14 -61.78
C GLN A 1088 58.81 -11.56 -60.47
N ILE A 1089 58.01 -12.32 -59.73
CA ILE A 1089 57.42 -11.90 -58.45
C ILE A 1089 58.53 -11.64 -57.42
N TYR A 1090 59.53 -12.51 -57.34
CA TYR A 1090 60.70 -12.32 -56.45
C TYR A 1090 61.44 -11.01 -56.74
N SER A 1091 61.67 -10.71 -58.03
CA SER A 1091 62.30 -9.45 -58.45
C SER A 1091 61.46 -8.22 -58.08
N GLN A 1092 60.13 -8.29 -58.25
CA GLN A 1092 59.23 -7.18 -57.92
C GLN A 1092 59.14 -6.97 -56.41
N LEU A 1093 59.04 -8.04 -55.63
CA LEU A 1093 59.05 -8.01 -54.16
C LEU A 1093 60.31 -7.34 -53.62
N LEU A 1094 61.50 -7.72 -54.13
CA LEU A 1094 62.77 -7.11 -53.69
C LEU A 1094 62.82 -5.60 -53.94
N ARG A 1095 62.33 -5.13 -55.10
CA ARG A 1095 62.25 -3.69 -55.41
C ARG A 1095 61.27 -2.98 -54.49
N ALA A 1096 60.12 -3.59 -54.20
CA ALA A 1096 59.12 -3.04 -53.28
C ALA A 1096 59.66 -2.92 -51.86
N THR A 1097 60.33 -3.96 -51.34
CA THR A 1097 60.93 -3.96 -49.99
C THR A 1097 62.10 -2.98 -49.85
N ALA A 1098 62.77 -2.60 -50.94
CA ALA A 1098 63.86 -1.64 -50.93
C ALA A 1098 63.38 -0.18 -50.86
N ASN A 1099 62.10 0.09 -51.19
CA ASN A 1099 61.54 1.44 -51.15
C ASN A 1099 61.13 1.83 -49.72
N LYS A 1100 62.05 2.46 -48.99
CA LYS A 1100 61.82 2.91 -47.60
C LYS A 1100 60.83 4.08 -47.47
N ASN A 1101 60.46 4.73 -48.58
CA ASN A 1101 59.58 5.90 -48.58
C ASN A 1101 58.11 5.55 -48.86
N ALA A 1102 57.80 4.28 -49.14
CA ALA A 1102 56.43 3.85 -49.44
C ALA A 1102 55.54 3.88 -48.18
N SER A 1103 54.31 4.40 -48.32
CA SER A 1103 53.33 4.37 -47.24
C SER A 1103 52.89 2.94 -46.92
N LEU A 1104 52.31 2.72 -45.73
CA LEU A 1104 51.79 1.40 -45.34
C LEU A 1104 50.73 0.89 -46.33
N LEU A 1105 49.86 1.78 -46.80
CA LEU A 1105 48.82 1.47 -47.77
C LEU A 1105 49.41 1.06 -49.13
N GLU A 1106 50.38 1.83 -49.64
CA GLU A 1106 51.09 1.51 -50.89
C GLU A 1106 51.79 0.15 -50.83
N ARG A 1107 52.43 -0.16 -49.69
CA ARG A 1107 53.07 -1.46 -49.48
C ARG A 1107 52.06 -2.60 -49.52
N ILE A 1108 50.92 -2.44 -48.84
CA ILE A 1108 49.84 -3.44 -48.85
C ILE A 1108 49.28 -3.63 -50.27
N ASP A 1109 49.06 -2.55 -51.03
CA ASP A 1109 48.56 -2.64 -52.41
C ASP A 1109 49.50 -3.40 -53.34
N VAL A 1110 50.81 -3.14 -53.22
CA VAL A 1110 51.82 -3.89 -53.98
C VAL A 1110 51.79 -5.38 -53.60
N LEU A 1111 51.67 -5.71 -52.30
CA LEU A 1111 51.60 -7.11 -51.86
C LEU A 1111 50.34 -7.82 -52.37
N VAL A 1112 49.17 -7.16 -52.31
CA VAL A 1112 47.91 -7.71 -52.87
C VAL A 1112 48.07 -8.00 -54.36
N HIS A 1113 48.71 -7.10 -55.12
CA HIS A 1113 48.98 -7.31 -56.55
C HIS A 1113 49.95 -8.47 -56.82
N LEU A 1114 51.01 -8.60 -56.03
CA LEU A 1114 51.97 -9.71 -56.14
C LEU A 1114 51.31 -11.06 -55.82
N LEU A 1115 50.43 -11.09 -54.82
CA LEU A 1115 49.66 -12.29 -54.47
C LEU A 1115 48.69 -12.70 -55.59
N ASP A 1116 48.10 -11.73 -56.31
CA ASP A 1116 47.26 -12.00 -57.48
C ASP A 1116 48.04 -12.62 -58.64
N GLN A 1117 49.26 -12.14 -58.91
CA GLN A 1117 50.13 -12.74 -59.91
C GLN A 1117 50.53 -14.17 -59.50
N LEU A 1118 50.83 -14.39 -58.21
CA LEU A 1118 51.20 -15.70 -57.68
C LEU A 1118 50.05 -16.71 -57.78
N ALA A 1119 48.82 -16.29 -57.50
CA ALA A 1119 47.61 -17.10 -57.63
C ALA A 1119 47.33 -17.51 -59.09
N ARG A 1120 47.58 -16.62 -60.05
CA ARG A 1120 47.43 -16.91 -61.49
C ARG A 1120 48.51 -17.86 -62.01
N GLY A 1121 49.70 -17.84 -61.41
CA GLY A 1121 50.81 -18.73 -61.75
C GLY A 1121 50.68 -20.16 -61.23
N SER A 1122 49.86 -20.40 -60.18
CA SER A 1122 49.57 -21.74 -59.65
C SER A 1122 48.32 -22.38 -60.26
N GLY A 1123 47.42 -21.59 -60.86
CA GLY A 1123 46.11 -22.00 -61.38
C GLY A 1123 46.09 -22.52 -62.83
N GLY A 1124 47.09 -23.30 -63.24
CA GLY A 1124 47.06 -24.04 -64.51
C GLY A 1124 46.16 -25.29 -64.42
N GLY A 1125 44.85 -25.10 -64.25
CA GLY A 1125 43.87 -26.19 -64.30
C GLY A 1125 42.66 -25.96 -63.40
N GLY A 1126 41.58 -25.41 -63.98
CA GLY A 1126 40.28 -25.33 -63.31
C GLY A 1126 39.52 -24.02 -63.55
N GLY A 1127 39.45 -23.54 -64.78
CA GLY A 1127 38.44 -22.57 -65.16
C GLY A 1127 37.12 -23.28 -65.45
N ALA A 1128 36.14 -23.13 -64.55
CA ALA A 1128 34.69 -23.02 -64.82
C ALA A 1128 33.90 -23.43 -63.57
N LEU A 1129 33.41 -22.45 -62.81
CA LEU A 1129 32.00 -22.29 -62.44
C LEU A 1129 31.88 -21.10 -61.48
N GLN A 1130 30.92 -20.23 -61.80
CA GLN A 1130 30.39 -19.15 -60.97
C GLN A 1130 29.87 -19.67 -59.63
#